data_AF-A0A8J5TC58-F1
#
_entry.id   AF-A0A8J5TC58-F1
#
_cell.length_a   1.000
_cell.length_b   1.000
_cell.length_c   1.000
_cell.angle_alpha   90.00
_cell.angle_beta   90.00
_cell.angle_gamma   90.00
#
_symmetry.space_group_name_H-M   'P 1'
#
loop_
_entity.id
_entity.type
_entity.pdbx_description
1 polymer ?
#
loop_
_entity_poly.entity_id
_entity_poly.type
_entity_poly.pdbx_seq_one_letter_code
_entity_poly.pdbx_strand_id
1 'polypeptide(L)'
;MGRGSHDCSVLGSFLVLLCLSSAAAQKASTWKTLSGDAPLVIAKGGFSGLFPDSSGFALSFVSASSPSAALWCDVQLTKDGAGICLPDINMNNCTIIPNAYQNGVKTYNVNGVSVKGWFPMDYKSTDLLRDVILKQSIFSRTDKFDGLPIVPVEDVLSKYKTPAVWLNVQYDSFYSQFNLSMRNYILSVSKQYVVDYISSPEVNFLNSLIGRVSNKTKLVFRFLDEHTVEPSTNQTYGSMLKNLTFIKTFASGVLVPKQYILPVTQDNYLQPHTSVVDDAHKAGLKVYAANFANDFLLSYNYSHDPLAEYLSFIDNGAFSVDGVLTDFPITPSAAIGCFTNQNNSKKDHAAKPLVISHNGASGDYPDCTDLAYQKAVTDGADVIDCPVQVTKDGIPICMSSIDLGDVTTVATSQFASQTTIIKDIKDTPGVYSFNLTWEDIVKNLKPRISNPMSNYQMYRNPRNRNAGTFMRLSDFLAFAKGQDLSGVMISVERAAFMAEKLGFGVVDAVIKALDDSGYSKQTAQNVMIQSTNSSVLVKFKQQTKYNLVYMIEENVGDAAPSSVADIKKFADAVSVNTLSIYPATAKFLTNQTNHLVQSLQSAGLPVYVYVLMNEFLSQPYDFFSDATLQINGYVKRLDGGVDGIITDFPATAHRYKLNSCMNMGNNTPVFMLPPQPGGLVQSMLGASMGELRAQPEEPSDQHPTTARCYTLDATRRDHGRRLDLWPRTHARGRRQASARRRPMASVTTPAAPAARPAGRHAAVYVAAMPLRGPKGPGQAMMSAVYSLGLWDLQHFMVLLRPDPARTQALVFDFQPRDPEDVLAAFAVMSQSKIPGVVRRRTLPRVPETRCWLVGHCNGDGDAAVHAADRFSERWPTDLVVGRHDCRDYTNDQPPMMDNLPSSVWIVNRELLETETKLATLDHIIR
;
A
#
# COMPACT_ATOMS: atom_id res chain seq x y z
N MET A 1 -64.51 2.38 13.15
CA MET A 1 -65.46 2.36 14.28
C MET A 1 -65.81 0.92 14.60
N GLY A 2 -65.48 0.47 15.83
CA GLY A 2 -66.05 -0.65 16.63
C GLY A 2 -66.31 -2.03 15.99
N ARG A 3 -66.17 -3.18 16.66
CA ARG A 3 -65.93 -3.61 18.07
C ARG A 3 -65.58 -5.12 17.94
N GLY A 4 -64.57 -5.67 18.63
CA GLY A 4 -64.62 -6.20 20.01
C GLY A 4 -64.77 -7.74 19.98
N SER A 5 -63.72 -8.54 20.21
CA SER A 5 -63.11 -8.99 21.50
C SER A 5 -63.60 -10.42 21.89
N HIS A 6 -62.74 -11.46 21.77
CA HIS A 6 -61.97 -12.18 22.84
C HIS A 6 -62.82 -13.29 23.53
N ASP A 7 -62.43 -14.56 23.77
CA ASP A 7 -61.12 -15.21 24.01
C ASP A 7 -61.16 -16.77 23.90
N CYS A 8 -59.95 -17.37 23.86
CA CYS A 8 -59.51 -18.72 24.29
C CYS A 8 -59.73 -19.98 23.41
N SER A 9 -58.62 -20.60 22.98
CA SER A 9 -58.47 -21.98 22.46
C SER A 9 -57.02 -22.43 22.75
N VAL A 10 -56.75 -23.37 23.67
CA VAL A 10 -56.72 -24.85 23.52
C VAL A 10 -55.88 -25.35 22.33
N LEU A 11 -54.69 -25.91 22.62
CA LEU A 11 -54.23 -27.24 22.17
C LEU A 11 -52.77 -27.47 22.61
N GLY A 12 -52.61 -28.34 23.61
CA GLY A 12 -51.35 -28.92 24.01
C GLY A 12 -51.39 -30.44 23.84
N SER A 13 -50.24 -30.99 23.43
CA SER A 13 -49.79 -32.40 23.46
C SER A 13 -49.46 -32.94 22.06
N PHE A 14 -48.18 -32.87 21.69
CA PHE A 14 -47.44 -33.88 20.92
C PHE A 14 -45.98 -33.40 20.78
N LEU A 15 -45.07 -33.86 21.64
CA LEU A 15 -43.61 -34.03 21.39
C LEU A 15 -42.87 -34.28 22.73
N VAL A 16 -43.06 -35.47 23.31
CA VAL A 16 -42.17 -36.05 24.33
C VAL A 16 -41.76 -37.42 23.82
N LEU A 17 -40.80 -37.47 22.89
CA LEU A 17 -40.03 -38.66 22.50
C LEU A 17 -39.00 -38.25 21.45
N LEU A 18 -37.85 -37.73 21.90
CA LEU A 18 -36.53 -37.72 21.22
C LEU A 18 -35.52 -36.93 22.09
N CYS A 19 -35.31 -37.37 23.32
CA CYS A 19 -34.17 -36.94 24.13
C CYS A 19 -33.47 -38.21 24.62
N LEU A 20 -32.55 -38.74 23.81
CA LEU A 20 -31.37 -39.54 24.18
C LEU A 20 -30.72 -40.06 22.88
N SER A 21 -29.40 -39.89 22.78
CA SER A 21 -28.47 -40.32 21.73
C SER A 21 -28.23 -39.37 20.54
N SER A 22 -27.55 -38.26 20.83
CA SER A 22 -26.46 -37.79 19.97
C SER A 22 -25.35 -37.22 20.83
N ALA A 23 -24.64 -38.11 21.54
CA ALA A 23 -23.21 -37.90 21.76
C ALA A 23 -22.56 -37.99 20.37
N ALA A 24 -22.72 -36.91 19.59
CA ALA A 24 -21.87 -36.69 18.44
C ALA A 24 -20.45 -36.68 19.01
N ALA A 25 -19.60 -37.58 18.53
CA ALA A 25 -18.17 -37.48 18.77
C ALA A 25 -17.77 -36.03 18.48
N GLN A 26 -17.44 -35.27 19.53
CA GLN A 26 -16.79 -33.99 19.38
C GLN A 26 -15.56 -34.29 18.55
N LYS A 27 -15.55 -33.87 17.27
CA LYS A 27 -14.33 -33.85 16.48
C LYS A 27 -13.30 -33.16 17.38
N ALA A 28 -12.21 -33.87 17.68
CA ALA A 28 -11.09 -33.28 18.40
C ALA A 28 -10.77 -31.94 17.73
N SER A 29 -10.59 -30.89 18.54
CA SER A 29 -10.31 -29.58 17.97
C SER A 29 -9.11 -29.68 17.02
N THR A 30 -9.25 -29.06 15.85
CA THR A 30 -8.15 -28.92 14.89
C THR A 30 -7.08 -27.94 15.38
N TRP A 31 -7.43 -27.05 16.32
CA TRP A 31 -6.54 -26.01 16.79
C TRP A 31 -5.69 -26.49 17.96
N LYS A 32 -4.37 -26.28 17.85
CA LYS A 32 -3.42 -26.58 18.92
C LYS A 32 -3.29 -25.41 19.91
N THR A 33 -4.38 -24.68 20.13
CA THR A 33 -4.48 -23.64 21.15
C THR A 33 -4.70 -24.28 22.51
N LEU A 34 -4.51 -23.53 23.61
CA LEU A 34 -4.66 -24.11 24.95
C LEU A 34 -6.07 -24.63 25.20
N SER A 35 -7.10 -23.94 24.70
CA SER A 35 -8.50 -24.37 24.86
C SER A 35 -9.03 -25.21 23.72
N GLY A 36 -8.28 -25.38 22.63
CA GLY A 36 -8.78 -25.95 21.38
C GLY A 36 -9.79 -25.04 20.67
N ASP A 37 -9.92 -23.78 21.05
CA ASP A 37 -10.74 -22.83 20.29
C ASP A 37 -9.94 -22.24 19.13
N ALA A 38 -10.64 -21.66 18.14
CA ALA A 38 -9.99 -20.86 17.13
C ALA A 38 -9.23 -19.67 17.76
N PRO A 39 -8.06 -19.29 17.22
CA PRO A 39 -7.31 -18.14 17.72
C PRO A 39 -8.14 -16.85 17.72
N LEU A 40 -7.99 -16.03 18.76
CA LEU A 40 -8.65 -14.73 18.85
C LEU A 40 -7.95 -13.70 17.96
N VAL A 41 -8.71 -12.97 17.14
CA VAL A 41 -8.22 -11.76 16.45
C VAL A 41 -8.38 -10.58 17.38
N ILE A 42 -7.30 -9.83 17.61
CA ILE A 42 -7.30 -8.63 18.46
C ILE A 42 -6.89 -7.44 17.58
N ALA A 43 -7.80 -6.48 17.40
CA ALA A 43 -7.62 -5.32 16.54
C ALA A 43 -6.98 -4.17 17.33
N LYS A 44 -5.67 -3.97 17.14
CA LYS A 44 -4.84 -2.99 17.86
C LYS A 44 -5.29 -1.57 17.52
N GLY A 45 -5.97 -0.91 18.45
CA GLY A 45 -6.53 0.41 18.22
C GLY A 45 -7.66 0.41 17.17
N GLY A 46 -8.32 -0.73 16.95
CA GLY A 46 -9.24 -0.94 15.84
C GLY A 46 -8.50 -1.29 14.54
N PHE A 47 -8.94 -0.74 13.40
CA PHE A 47 -8.27 -0.89 12.11
C PHE A 47 -7.17 0.18 11.91
N SER A 48 -6.16 0.16 12.78
CA SER A 48 -5.08 1.17 12.83
C SER A 48 -4.12 1.10 11.63
N GLY A 49 -4.17 0.01 10.85
CA GLY A 49 -3.47 -0.14 9.57
C GLY A 49 -3.89 0.88 8.50
N LEU A 50 -5.08 1.48 8.65
CA LEU A 50 -5.63 2.43 7.69
C LEU A 50 -6.01 3.77 8.34
N PHE A 51 -6.63 3.74 9.52
CA PHE A 51 -7.10 4.93 10.23
C PHE A 51 -6.17 5.28 11.39
N PRO A 52 -6.20 6.52 11.92
CA PRO A 52 -5.54 6.83 13.19
C PRO A 52 -5.98 5.84 14.28
N ASP A 53 -4.99 5.32 15.01
CA ASP A 53 -5.19 4.34 16.08
C ASP A 53 -6.22 4.83 17.11
N SER A 54 -7.11 3.93 17.52
CA SER A 54 -8.14 4.17 18.53
C SER A 54 -9.18 5.24 18.14
N SER A 55 -9.18 5.69 16.89
CA SER A 55 -10.22 6.59 16.38
C SER A 55 -11.57 5.88 16.25
N GLY A 56 -12.65 6.66 16.31
CA GLY A 56 -14.00 6.11 16.16
C GLY A 56 -14.24 5.40 14.82
N PHE A 57 -13.54 5.83 13.76
CA PHE A 57 -13.57 5.15 12.46
C PHE A 57 -12.84 3.81 12.52
N ALA A 58 -11.64 3.77 13.11
CA ALA A 58 -10.88 2.53 13.28
C ALA A 58 -11.71 1.47 14.03
N LEU A 59 -12.37 1.85 15.13
CA LEU A 59 -13.17 0.95 15.96
C LEU A 59 -14.46 0.49 15.25
N SER A 60 -15.16 1.41 14.58
CA SER A 60 -16.40 1.08 13.83
C SER A 60 -16.11 0.17 12.64
N PHE A 61 -15.00 0.39 11.96
CA PHE A 61 -14.62 -0.39 10.78
C PHE A 61 -14.34 -1.86 11.13
N VAL A 62 -13.79 -2.14 12.31
CA VAL A 62 -13.64 -3.52 12.80
C VAL A 62 -14.99 -4.20 12.99
N SER A 63 -15.96 -3.50 13.59
CA SER A 63 -17.30 -4.05 13.80
C SER A 63 -17.98 -4.44 12.48
N ALA A 64 -17.71 -3.69 11.40
CA ALA A 64 -18.23 -3.96 10.07
C ALA A 64 -17.44 -5.06 9.33
N SER A 65 -16.11 -5.07 9.42
CA SER A 65 -15.25 -5.92 8.59
C SER A 65 -14.81 -7.22 9.27
N SER A 66 -14.66 -7.23 10.58
CA SER A 66 -14.13 -8.33 11.39
C SER A 66 -14.96 -8.50 12.67
N PRO A 67 -16.25 -8.85 12.57
CA PRO A 67 -17.21 -8.79 13.69
C PRO A 67 -16.89 -9.74 14.85
N SER A 68 -15.96 -10.68 14.66
CA SER A 68 -15.50 -11.60 15.70
C SER A 68 -14.23 -11.13 16.43
N ALA A 69 -13.62 -10.02 16.00
CA ALA A 69 -12.39 -9.49 16.59
C ALA A 69 -12.66 -8.74 17.91
N ALA A 70 -11.71 -8.84 18.84
CA ALA A 70 -11.68 -8.03 20.05
C ALA A 70 -11.12 -6.63 19.76
N LEU A 71 -11.67 -5.60 20.40
CA LEU A 71 -11.11 -4.24 20.31
C LEU A 71 -10.04 -4.02 21.36
N TRP A 72 -8.89 -3.50 20.95
CA TRP A 72 -7.80 -3.12 21.83
C TRP A 72 -7.79 -1.62 22.09
N CYS A 73 -7.58 -1.23 23.34
CA CYS A 73 -7.36 0.15 23.75
C CYS A 73 -6.14 0.23 24.67
N ASP A 74 -5.16 1.06 24.29
CA ASP A 74 -4.07 1.48 25.17
C ASP A 74 -4.58 2.59 26.10
N VAL A 75 -4.79 2.25 27.37
CA VAL A 75 -5.40 3.16 28.36
C VAL A 75 -4.37 4.16 28.86
N GLN A 76 -4.67 5.45 28.67
CA GLN A 76 -3.94 6.57 29.28
C GLN A 76 -4.91 7.36 30.17
N LEU A 77 -4.46 7.84 31.34
CA LEU A 77 -5.26 8.74 32.16
C LEU A 77 -4.98 10.20 31.81
N THR A 78 -5.99 11.05 31.95
CA THR A 78 -5.91 12.51 31.91
C THR A 78 -5.72 13.12 33.30
N LYS A 79 -5.40 14.41 33.40
CA LYS A 79 -5.15 15.12 34.66
C LYS A 79 -6.26 14.97 35.71
N ASP A 80 -7.49 14.88 35.24
CA ASP A 80 -8.72 14.71 36.03
C ASP A 80 -9.11 13.24 36.27
N GLY A 81 -8.26 12.29 35.86
CA GLY A 81 -8.43 10.87 36.12
C GLY A 81 -9.39 10.14 35.18
N ALA A 82 -9.78 10.74 34.06
CA ALA A 82 -10.54 10.07 33.01
C ALA A 82 -9.62 9.22 32.13
N GLY A 83 -10.14 8.13 31.57
CA GLY A 83 -9.38 7.25 30.67
C GLY A 83 -9.66 7.54 29.20
N ILE A 84 -8.60 7.61 28.41
CA ILE A 84 -8.65 7.75 26.96
C ILE A 84 -7.84 6.63 26.29
N CYS A 85 -8.22 6.27 25.07
CA CYS A 85 -7.47 5.32 24.26
C CYS A 85 -6.43 6.07 23.42
N LEU A 86 -5.15 5.87 23.74
CA LEU A 86 -4.03 6.47 23.02
C LEU A 86 -2.84 5.49 22.98
N PRO A 87 -2.28 5.22 21.79
CA PRO A 87 -1.23 4.21 21.62
C PRO A 87 0.12 4.62 22.25
N ASP A 88 0.34 5.91 22.50
CA ASP A 88 1.59 6.45 23.03
C ASP A 88 1.33 7.45 24.16
N ILE A 89 2.16 7.40 25.21
CA ILE A 89 2.10 8.35 26.32
C ILE A 89 2.60 9.74 25.91
N ASN A 90 3.48 9.81 24.90
CA ASN A 90 3.80 11.05 24.22
C ASN A 90 2.76 11.31 23.12
N MET A 91 1.79 12.16 23.44
CA MET A 91 0.65 12.46 22.58
C MET A 91 1.08 12.98 21.19
N ASN A 92 2.24 13.63 21.07
CA ASN A 92 2.72 14.13 19.78
C ASN A 92 2.96 13.03 18.73
N ASN A 93 3.15 11.77 19.16
CA ASN A 93 3.36 10.67 18.24
C ASN A 93 2.07 10.22 17.54
N CYS A 94 0.90 10.51 18.11
CA CYS A 94 -0.40 10.05 17.61
C CYS A 94 -1.48 11.15 17.54
N THR A 95 -1.12 12.40 17.82
CA THR A 95 -2.02 13.56 17.75
C THR A 95 -1.33 14.79 17.16
N ILE A 96 -2.12 15.82 16.85
CA ILE A 96 -1.62 17.16 16.52
C ILE A 96 -1.58 18.10 17.74
N ILE A 97 -1.37 17.56 18.94
CA ILE A 97 -1.32 18.36 20.19
C ILE A 97 -0.38 19.58 20.17
N PRO A 98 0.75 19.62 19.43
CA PRO A 98 1.57 20.83 19.36
C PRO A 98 0.82 22.04 18.79
N ASN A 99 -0.20 21.82 17.95
CA ASN A 99 -0.98 22.89 17.35
C ASN A 99 -1.90 23.56 18.39
N ALA A 100 -2.45 22.77 19.31
CA ALA A 100 -3.30 23.26 20.40
C ALA A 100 -2.48 23.82 21.59
N TYR A 101 -1.32 23.20 21.90
CA TYR A 101 -0.53 23.54 23.09
C TYR A 101 0.97 23.70 22.78
N GLN A 102 1.33 24.72 22.00
CA GLN A 102 2.72 24.95 21.54
C GLN A 102 3.78 24.97 22.65
N ASN A 103 3.45 25.51 23.83
CA ASN A 103 4.36 25.61 24.99
C ASN A 103 4.17 24.47 26.02
N GLY A 104 3.46 23.40 25.64
CA GLY A 104 3.09 22.30 26.53
C GLY A 104 4.15 21.21 26.73
N VAL A 105 5.31 21.32 26.06
CA VAL A 105 6.35 20.30 26.11
C VAL A 105 6.94 20.17 27.51
N LYS A 106 6.94 18.95 28.03
CA LYS A 106 7.60 18.59 29.28
C LYS A 106 8.58 17.44 29.06
N THR A 107 9.37 17.16 30.08
CA THR A 107 10.25 15.98 30.12
C THR A 107 9.96 15.24 31.41
N TYR A 108 9.61 13.96 31.28
CA TYR A 108 9.36 13.08 32.40
C TYR A 108 10.22 11.82 32.29
N ASN A 109 10.55 11.26 33.45
CA ASN A 109 11.19 9.95 33.52
C ASN A 109 10.10 8.87 33.58
N VAL A 110 9.78 8.29 32.43
CA VAL A 110 8.76 7.23 32.30
C VAL A 110 9.47 5.90 32.44
N ASN A 111 9.34 5.27 33.61
CA ASN A 111 9.94 3.97 33.93
C ASN A 111 11.45 3.87 33.61
N GLY A 112 12.22 4.91 33.94
CA GLY A 112 13.68 4.94 33.73
C GLY A 112 14.10 5.56 32.39
N VAL A 113 13.15 5.87 31.50
CA VAL A 113 13.40 6.51 30.21
C VAL A 113 13.00 7.98 30.26
N SER A 114 13.93 8.87 29.91
CA SER A 114 13.65 10.31 29.78
C SER A 114 12.87 10.58 28.49
N VAL A 115 11.56 10.80 28.61
CA VAL A 115 10.67 11.09 27.48
C VAL A 115 10.36 12.58 27.46
N LYS A 116 10.52 13.22 26.30
CA LYS A 116 10.18 14.64 26.09
C LYS A 116 8.99 14.76 25.13
N GLY A 117 7.94 15.47 25.54
CA GLY A 117 6.72 15.58 24.75
C GLY A 117 5.54 16.17 25.52
N TRP A 118 4.34 15.82 25.07
CA TRP A 118 3.08 16.19 25.70
C TRP A 118 2.45 14.95 26.31
N PHE A 119 1.98 15.05 27.55
CA PHE A 119 1.51 13.90 28.30
C PHE A 119 0.04 14.07 28.68
N PRO A 120 -0.81 13.04 28.55
CA PRO A 120 -2.24 13.12 28.86
C PRO A 120 -2.53 13.66 30.27
N MET A 121 -1.66 13.32 31.22
CA MET A 121 -1.71 13.72 32.63
C MET A 121 -1.61 15.23 32.89
N ASP A 122 -1.13 15.99 31.93
CA ASP A 122 -0.98 17.44 32.07
C ASP A 122 -2.26 18.22 31.72
N TYR A 123 -3.24 17.56 31.12
CA TYR A 123 -4.43 18.18 30.53
C TYR A 123 -5.71 17.53 31.04
N LYS A 124 -6.78 18.32 31.19
CA LYS A 124 -8.10 17.79 31.51
C LYS A 124 -8.69 17.07 30.30
N SER A 125 -9.46 16.03 30.55
CA SER A 125 -10.17 15.27 29.52
C SER A 125 -11.02 16.16 28.63
N THR A 126 -11.77 17.09 29.21
CA THR A 126 -12.65 18.01 28.47
C THR A 126 -11.89 18.90 27.48
N ASP A 127 -10.67 19.31 27.82
CA ASP A 127 -9.85 20.15 26.95
C ASP A 127 -9.23 19.31 25.84
N LEU A 128 -8.71 18.12 26.16
CA LEU A 128 -8.15 17.20 25.17
C LEU A 128 -9.18 16.76 24.13
N LEU A 129 -10.38 16.36 24.57
CA LEU A 129 -11.44 15.89 23.68
C LEU A 129 -12.00 17.00 22.78
N ARG A 130 -11.80 18.28 23.13
CA ARG A 130 -12.24 19.44 22.35
C ARG A 130 -11.15 19.92 21.39
N ASP A 131 -9.91 20.01 21.87
CA ASP A 131 -8.85 20.76 21.20
C ASP A 131 -7.82 19.87 20.48
N VAL A 132 -7.82 18.56 20.73
CA VAL A 132 -6.80 17.63 20.22
C VAL A 132 -7.43 16.53 19.36
N ILE A 133 -6.91 16.38 18.15
CA ILE A 133 -7.31 15.34 17.20
C ILE A 133 -6.14 14.39 16.92
N LEU A 134 -6.51 13.15 16.62
CA LEU A 134 -5.65 12.03 16.28
C LEU A 134 -5.05 12.22 14.88
N LYS A 135 -3.85 11.69 14.71
CA LYS A 135 -3.17 11.55 13.42
C LYS A 135 -2.55 10.17 13.31
N GLN A 136 -2.21 9.78 12.10
CA GLN A 136 -1.47 8.57 11.83
C GLN A 136 -0.09 8.62 12.49
N SER A 137 0.26 7.56 13.22
CA SER A 137 1.52 7.49 13.97
C SER A 137 2.67 6.92 13.13
N ILE A 138 2.34 6.23 12.04
CA ILE A 138 3.30 5.64 11.11
C ILE A 138 3.32 6.46 9.82
N PHE A 139 4.43 7.16 9.55
CA PHE A 139 4.55 8.07 8.41
C PHE A 139 4.37 7.42 7.03
N SER A 140 4.59 6.12 6.90
CA SER A 140 4.34 5.40 5.64
C SER A 140 2.87 5.11 5.38
N ARG A 141 2.00 5.25 6.39
CA ARG A 141 0.54 5.12 6.24
C ARG A 141 -0.06 6.44 5.79
N THR A 142 -1.23 6.36 5.15
CA THR A 142 -1.92 7.54 4.62
C THR A 142 -2.39 8.48 5.72
N ASP A 143 -2.18 9.78 5.52
CA ASP A 143 -2.65 10.90 6.35
C ASP A 143 -4.11 11.29 6.05
N LYS A 144 -4.75 10.67 5.04
CA LYS A 144 -6.06 11.08 4.52
C LYS A 144 -7.22 10.85 5.49
N PHE A 145 -6.96 10.14 6.59
CA PHE A 145 -7.92 9.88 7.67
C PHE A 145 -7.53 10.56 8.99
N ASP A 146 -6.54 11.44 8.98
CA ASP A 146 -6.18 12.24 10.15
C ASP A 146 -7.29 13.24 10.51
N GLY A 147 -7.24 13.76 11.73
CA GLY A 147 -8.18 14.78 12.20
C GLY A 147 -9.40 14.24 12.96
N LEU A 148 -9.36 12.98 13.40
CA LEU A 148 -10.43 12.35 14.17
C LEU A 148 -10.27 12.61 15.68
N PRO A 149 -11.37 12.75 16.46
CA PRO A 149 -11.27 13.02 17.89
C PRO A 149 -10.73 11.82 18.67
N ILE A 150 -10.09 12.10 19.82
CA ILE A 150 -9.71 11.08 20.81
C ILE A 150 -10.98 10.39 21.36
N VAL A 151 -10.91 9.07 21.56
CA VAL A 151 -12.03 8.27 22.06
C VAL A 151 -11.82 7.93 23.56
N PRO A 152 -12.79 8.24 24.45
CA PRO A 152 -12.79 7.78 25.83
C PRO A 152 -12.90 6.25 25.94
N VAL A 153 -12.31 5.66 26.98
CA VAL A 153 -12.37 4.21 27.20
C VAL A 153 -13.82 3.73 27.41
N GLU A 154 -14.64 4.51 28.11
CA GLU A 154 -16.06 4.21 28.35
C GLU A 154 -16.86 4.15 27.04
N ASP A 155 -16.46 4.94 26.04
CA ASP A 155 -17.06 4.90 24.71
C ASP A 155 -16.69 3.62 23.98
N VAL A 156 -15.43 3.16 24.07
CA VAL A 156 -15.00 1.86 23.54
C VAL A 156 -15.85 0.72 24.12
N LEU A 157 -16.12 0.78 25.43
CA LEU A 157 -16.86 -0.24 26.17
C LEU A 157 -18.38 -0.23 25.95
N SER A 158 -18.96 0.89 25.52
CA SER A 158 -20.42 1.06 25.47
C SER A 158 -20.99 1.32 24.07
N LYS A 159 -20.23 1.97 23.18
CA LYS A 159 -20.71 2.41 21.86
C LYS A 159 -20.37 1.42 20.74
N TYR A 160 -19.21 0.77 20.81
CA TYR A 160 -18.72 -0.09 19.73
C TYR A 160 -19.05 -1.55 20.02
N LYS A 161 -19.89 -2.16 19.18
CA LYS A 161 -20.39 -3.52 19.37
C LYS A 161 -19.38 -4.53 18.87
N THR A 162 -18.55 -5.06 19.76
CA THR A 162 -17.67 -6.20 19.47
C THR A 162 -17.81 -7.29 20.55
N PRO A 163 -17.41 -8.54 20.26
CA PRO A 163 -17.59 -9.65 21.19
C PRO A 163 -16.73 -9.56 22.44
N ALA A 164 -15.64 -8.79 22.39
CA ALA A 164 -14.73 -8.61 23.51
C ALA A 164 -13.98 -7.27 23.45
N VAL A 165 -13.73 -6.68 24.61
CA VAL A 165 -12.86 -5.49 24.75
C VAL A 165 -11.62 -5.84 25.56
N TRP A 166 -10.48 -5.36 25.07
CA TRP A 166 -9.15 -5.56 25.62
C TRP A 166 -8.55 -4.23 26.04
N LEU A 167 -8.37 -4.03 27.35
CA LEU A 167 -7.71 -2.85 27.90
C LEU A 167 -6.25 -3.17 28.21
N ASN A 168 -5.34 -2.46 27.54
CA ASN A 168 -3.92 -2.55 27.84
C ASN A 168 -3.48 -1.36 28.69
N VAL A 169 -2.93 -1.66 29.86
CA VAL A 169 -2.51 -0.67 30.86
C VAL A 169 -1.00 -0.67 30.98
N GLN A 170 -0.41 0.50 30.77
CA GLN A 170 1.02 0.73 30.88
C GLN A 170 1.29 1.88 31.87
N TYR A 171 2.47 1.85 32.48
CA TYR A 171 3.02 2.93 33.29
C TYR A 171 2.29 3.16 34.63
N ASP A 172 1.67 2.14 35.25
CA ASP A 172 0.91 2.31 36.51
C ASP A 172 1.75 2.99 37.61
N SER A 173 3.01 2.57 37.78
CA SER A 173 3.91 3.21 38.75
C SER A 173 4.20 4.68 38.43
N PHE A 174 4.25 5.05 37.14
CA PHE A 174 4.48 6.43 36.71
C PHE A 174 3.26 7.31 37.00
N TYR A 175 2.05 6.84 36.70
CA TYR A 175 0.80 7.56 36.96
C TYR A 175 0.63 7.90 38.45
N SER A 176 1.13 7.04 39.36
CA SER A 176 1.09 7.28 40.81
C SER A 176 1.83 8.56 41.24
N GLN A 177 2.83 9.01 40.47
CA GLN A 177 3.60 10.24 40.75
C GLN A 177 2.75 11.51 40.59
N PHE A 178 1.61 11.41 39.89
CA PHE A 178 0.68 12.51 39.63
C PHE A 178 -0.60 12.41 40.46
N ASN A 179 -0.61 11.63 41.54
CA ASN A 179 -1.79 11.30 42.35
C ASN A 179 -2.91 10.62 41.54
N LEU A 180 -2.54 9.89 40.49
CA LEU A 180 -3.47 9.20 39.59
C LEU A 180 -3.22 7.69 39.69
N SER A 181 -4.27 6.88 39.54
CA SER A 181 -4.18 5.44 39.78
C SER A 181 -4.90 4.68 38.68
N MET A 182 -4.12 4.02 37.82
CA MET A 182 -4.65 3.13 36.78
C MET A 182 -5.47 2.02 37.40
N ARG A 183 -4.99 1.43 38.51
CA ARG A 183 -5.75 0.41 39.24
C ARG A 183 -7.14 0.88 39.65
N ASN A 184 -7.25 2.05 40.30
CA ASN A 184 -8.55 2.55 40.75
C ASN A 184 -9.46 2.87 39.58
N TYR A 185 -8.91 3.44 38.50
CA TYR A 185 -9.66 3.67 37.26
C TYR A 185 -10.22 2.37 36.68
N ILE A 186 -9.37 1.35 36.49
CA ILE A 186 -9.77 0.05 35.95
C ILE A 186 -10.80 -0.65 36.83
N LEU A 187 -10.65 -0.60 38.16
CA LEU A 187 -11.64 -1.15 39.09
C LEU A 187 -12.97 -0.39 39.05
N SER A 188 -12.95 0.92 38.79
CA SER A 188 -14.16 1.73 38.62
C SER A 188 -14.89 1.36 37.33
N VAL A 189 -14.16 1.31 36.21
CA VAL A 189 -14.69 0.95 34.89
C VAL A 189 -15.24 -0.48 34.90
N SER A 190 -14.52 -1.43 35.49
CA SER A 190 -14.92 -2.85 35.55
C SER A 190 -16.17 -3.10 36.42
N LYS A 191 -16.60 -2.14 37.25
CA LYS A 191 -17.87 -2.22 37.98
C LYS A 191 -19.07 -1.82 37.13
N GLN A 192 -18.84 -0.99 36.12
CA GLN A 192 -19.89 -0.40 35.28
C GLN A 192 -20.00 -1.10 33.92
N TYR A 193 -18.88 -1.60 33.41
CA TYR A 193 -18.77 -2.18 32.08
C TYR A 193 -18.15 -3.57 32.13
N VAL A 194 -18.45 -4.38 31.13
CA VAL A 194 -17.80 -5.67 30.92
C VAL A 194 -16.44 -5.42 30.27
N VAL A 195 -15.38 -5.87 30.93
CA VAL A 195 -14.01 -5.85 30.41
C VAL A 195 -13.53 -7.30 30.32
N ASP A 196 -13.31 -7.79 29.10
CA ASP A 196 -12.97 -9.20 28.85
C ASP A 196 -11.50 -9.48 29.11
N TYR A 197 -10.62 -8.56 28.72
CA TYR A 197 -9.18 -8.70 28.86
C TYR A 197 -8.56 -7.44 29.46
N ILE A 198 -7.64 -7.65 30.41
CA ILE A 198 -6.77 -6.60 30.94
C ILE A 198 -5.33 -7.09 30.80
N SER A 199 -4.52 -6.36 30.03
CA SER A 199 -3.10 -6.63 29.93
C SER A 199 -2.24 -5.54 30.53
N SER A 200 -1.07 -5.92 31.02
CA SER A 200 -0.05 -4.97 31.44
C SER A 200 1.34 -5.60 31.40
N PRO A 201 2.38 -4.81 31.11
CA PRO A 201 3.76 -5.25 31.29
C PRO A 201 4.21 -5.20 32.76
N GLU A 202 3.44 -4.62 33.68
CA GLU A 202 3.82 -4.47 35.09
C GLU A 202 3.20 -5.55 36.00
N VAL A 203 4.07 -6.31 36.69
CA VAL A 203 3.67 -7.43 37.55
C VAL A 203 2.86 -6.96 38.76
N ASN A 204 3.29 -5.86 39.39
CA ASN A 204 2.58 -5.31 40.54
C ASN A 204 1.16 -4.86 40.18
N PHE A 205 0.98 -4.25 39.01
CA PHE A 205 -0.33 -3.83 38.54
C PHE A 205 -1.28 -5.03 38.39
N LEU A 206 -0.88 -6.09 37.69
CA LEU A 206 -1.74 -7.28 37.52
C LEU A 206 -2.04 -7.97 38.85
N ASN A 207 -1.04 -8.13 39.72
CA ASN A 207 -1.25 -8.67 41.07
C ASN A 207 -2.27 -7.85 41.87
N SER A 208 -2.27 -6.53 41.67
CA SER A 208 -3.18 -5.62 42.37
C SER A 208 -4.66 -5.81 41.99
N LEU A 209 -4.96 -6.50 40.88
CA LEU A 209 -6.31 -6.76 40.36
C LEU A 209 -6.87 -8.14 40.76
N ILE A 210 -6.02 -9.06 41.23
CA ILE A 210 -6.42 -10.43 41.59
C ILE A 210 -7.52 -10.38 42.66
N GLY A 211 -8.64 -11.07 42.39
CA GLY A 211 -9.80 -11.13 43.27
C GLY A 211 -10.60 -9.82 43.38
N ARG A 212 -10.28 -8.80 42.58
CA ARG A 212 -10.95 -7.49 42.59
C ARG A 212 -11.69 -7.14 41.30
N VAL A 213 -11.37 -7.84 40.21
CA VAL A 213 -12.11 -7.82 38.94
C VAL A 213 -12.95 -9.10 38.79
N SER A 214 -13.85 -9.12 37.81
CA SER A 214 -14.66 -10.29 37.49
C SER A 214 -13.79 -11.52 37.22
N ASN A 215 -14.21 -12.69 37.71
CA ASN A 215 -13.52 -13.96 37.42
C ASN A 215 -13.56 -14.35 35.93
N LYS A 216 -14.42 -13.70 35.13
CA LYS A 216 -14.48 -13.87 33.68
C LYS A 216 -13.39 -13.05 32.98
N THR A 217 -12.96 -11.93 33.56
CA THR A 217 -11.90 -11.07 33.01
C THR A 217 -10.57 -11.81 33.01
N LYS A 218 -9.91 -11.82 31.86
CA LYS A 218 -8.61 -12.46 31.66
C LYS A 218 -7.49 -11.45 31.90
N LEU A 219 -6.67 -11.73 32.91
CA LEU A 219 -5.43 -10.99 33.14
C LEU A 219 -4.35 -11.56 32.23
N VAL A 220 -3.66 -10.71 31.48
CA VAL A 220 -2.65 -11.10 30.50
C VAL A 220 -1.35 -10.34 30.74
N PHE A 221 -0.25 -11.06 30.97
CA PHE A 221 1.05 -10.44 31.14
C PHE A 221 1.67 -10.11 29.78
N ARG A 222 2.00 -8.83 29.55
CA ARG A 222 2.57 -8.37 28.27
C ARG A 222 4.09 -8.34 28.36
N PHE A 223 4.75 -9.07 27.48
CA PHE A 223 6.20 -9.00 27.30
C PHE A 223 6.57 -7.83 26.39
N LEU A 224 7.67 -7.16 26.73
CA LEU A 224 8.34 -6.17 25.88
C LEU A 224 9.61 -6.79 25.26
N ASP A 225 10.65 -6.01 24.99
CA ASP A 225 11.94 -6.55 24.53
C ASP A 225 12.63 -7.40 25.61
N GLU A 226 13.37 -8.43 25.20
CA GLU A 226 13.98 -9.42 26.11
C GLU A 226 14.95 -8.80 27.13
N HIS A 227 15.57 -7.68 26.76
CA HIS A 227 16.53 -6.95 27.57
C HIS A 227 15.89 -5.87 28.45
N THR A 228 14.63 -5.53 28.21
CA THR A 228 13.91 -4.55 29.01
C THR A 228 13.62 -5.13 30.39
N VAL A 229 13.82 -4.32 31.43
CA VAL A 229 13.61 -4.71 32.82
C VAL A 229 12.17 -4.42 33.23
N GLU A 230 11.51 -5.41 33.82
CA GLU A 230 10.20 -5.21 34.44
C GLU A 230 10.38 -4.47 35.79
N PRO A 231 9.69 -3.33 35.99
CA PRO A 231 9.97 -2.45 37.13
C PRO A 231 9.76 -3.06 38.53
N SER A 232 8.83 -4.00 38.66
CA SER A 232 8.41 -4.54 39.96
C SER A 232 9.34 -5.64 40.49
N THR A 233 9.85 -6.46 39.58
CA THR A 233 10.63 -7.67 39.86
C THR A 233 12.12 -7.45 39.64
N ASN A 234 12.50 -6.36 38.96
CA ASN A 234 13.87 -6.05 38.57
C ASN A 234 14.53 -7.20 37.75
N GLN A 235 13.71 -7.95 37.02
CA GLN A 235 14.14 -8.99 36.08
C GLN A 235 13.87 -8.54 34.66
N THR A 236 14.66 -9.01 33.71
CA THR A 236 14.36 -8.76 32.30
C THR A 236 13.19 -9.62 31.83
N TYR A 237 12.42 -9.15 30.83
CA TYR A 237 11.34 -9.94 30.24
C TYR A 237 11.84 -11.29 29.70
N GLY A 238 13.04 -11.35 29.11
CA GLY A 238 13.65 -12.59 28.65
C GLY A 238 13.97 -13.58 29.80
N SER A 239 14.33 -13.07 30.99
CA SER A 239 14.50 -13.91 32.19
C SER A 239 13.16 -14.42 32.71
N MET A 240 12.15 -13.55 32.76
CA MET A 240 10.80 -13.90 33.21
C MET A 240 10.13 -14.95 32.32
N LEU A 241 10.41 -14.93 31.01
CA LEU A 241 9.90 -15.92 30.06
C LEU A 241 10.31 -17.36 30.42
N LYS A 242 11.43 -17.53 31.13
CA LYS A 242 11.90 -18.85 31.60
C LYS A 242 11.16 -19.36 32.83
N ASN A 243 10.32 -18.53 33.46
CA ASN A 243 9.55 -18.88 34.66
C ASN A 243 8.05 -18.64 34.46
N LEU A 244 7.46 -19.37 33.51
CA LEU A 244 6.03 -19.27 33.18
C LEU A 244 5.12 -19.71 34.34
N THR A 245 5.60 -20.58 35.24
CA THR A 245 4.88 -20.96 36.46
C THR A 245 4.69 -19.80 37.42
N PHE A 246 5.67 -18.89 37.53
CA PHE A 246 5.52 -17.65 38.29
C PHE A 246 4.47 -16.74 37.65
N ILE A 247 4.51 -16.58 36.32
CA ILE A 247 3.53 -15.75 35.61
C ILE A 247 2.10 -16.29 35.78
N LYS A 248 1.94 -17.62 35.80
CA LYS A 248 0.67 -18.29 36.03
C LYS A 248 0.01 -17.95 37.38
N THR A 249 0.76 -17.48 38.38
CA THR A 249 0.18 -17.12 39.68
C THR A 249 -0.68 -15.86 39.61
N PHE A 250 -0.49 -15.01 38.59
CA PHE A 250 -1.19 -13.73 38.45
C PHE A 250 -1.82 -13.47 37.08
N ALA A 251 -1.49 -14.27 36.06
CA ALA A 251 -2.03 -14.13 34.72
C ALA A 251 -2.66 -15.44 34.21
N SER A 252 -3.64 -15.28 33.32
CA SER A 252 -4.30 -16.36 32.60
C SER A 252 -3.74 -16.57 31.18
N GLY A 253 -2.92 -15.63 30.70
CA GLY A 253 -2.20 -15.73 29.46
C GLY A 253 -1.04 -14.74 29.38
N VAL A 254 -0.31 -14.82 28.29
CA VAL A 254 0.84 -13.96 27.97
C VAL A 254 0.66 -13.36 26.58
N LEU A 255 1.02 -12.09 26.43
CA LEU A 255 1.10 -11.41 25.13
C LEU A 255 2.57 -11.19 24.81
N VAL A 256 3.09 -11.82 23.75
CA VAL A 256 4.51 -11.82 23.41
C VAL A 256 4.76 -11.24 22.01
N PRO A 257 5.83 -10.47 21.80
CA PRO A 257 6.26 -10.09 20.44
C PRO A 257 6.49 -11.34 19.58
N LYS A 258 6.03 -11.32 18.31
CA LYS A 258 6.13 -12.50 17.41
C LYS A 258 7.53 -13.11 17.30
N GLN A 259 8.59 -12.30 17.44
CA GLN A 259 9.99 -12.72 17.43
C GLN A 259 10.40 -13.64 18.59
N TYR A 260 9.65 -13.66 19.70
CA TYR A 260 9.87 -14.61 20.80
C TYR A 260 9.49 -16.04 20.39
N ILE A 261 8.54 -16.18 19.47
CA ILE A 261 7.99 -17.46 19.02
C ILE A 261 8.72 -17.93 17.77
N LEU A 262 8.85 -17.04 16.78
CA LEU A 262 9.56 -17.29 15.52
C LEU A 262 10.64 -16.21 15.35
N PRO A 263 11.87 -16.46 15.83
CA PRO A 263 12.96 -15.50 15.72
C PRO A 263 13.35 -15.27 14.26
N VAL A 264 13.90 -14.09 13.99
CA VAL A 264 14.39 -13.70 12.66
C VAL A 264 15.87 -13.36 12.77
N THR A 265 16.68 -13.78 11.80
CA THR A 265 18.09 -13.40 11.69
C THR A 265 18.23 -11.92 11.33
N GLN A 266 19.42 -11.35 11.55
CA GLN A 266 19.69 -9.95 11.20
C GLN A 266 19.53 -9.66 9.69
N ASP A 267 19.70 -10.67 8.83
CA ASP A 267 19.46 -10.59 7.39
C ASP A 267 18.01 -10.94 6.98
N ASN A 268 17.08 -10.95 7.94
CA ASN A 268 15.62 -11.06 7.75
C ASN A 268 15.08 -12.44 7.32
N TYR A 269 15.67 -13.53 7.83
CA TYR A 269 15.19 -14.91 7.61
C TYR A 269 14.71 -15.57 8.89
N LEU A 270 13.65 -16.38 8.78
CA LEU A 270 13.11 -17.14 9.91
C LEU A 270 14.14 -18.14 10.44
N GLN A 271 14.18 -18.24 11.76
CA GLN A 271 14.83 -19.31 12.50
C GLN A 271 13.78 -20.36 12.94
N PRO A 272 14.21 -21.54 13.42
CA PRO A 272 13.29 -22.48 14.04
C PRO A 272 12.46 -21.82 15.16
N HIS A 273 11.20 -22.23 15.28
CA HIS A 273 10.35 -21.74 16.37
C HIS A 273 10.91 -22.15 17.73
N THR A 274 10.64 -21.32 18.74
CA THR A 274 11.00 -21.59 20.13
C THR A 274 9.93 -22.44 20.82
N SER A 275 10.22 -22.95 22.02
CA SER A 275 9.26 -23.70 22.83
C SER A 275 8.26 -22.82 23.58
N VAL A 276 8.25 -21.50 23.37
CA VAL A 276 7.45 -20.54 24.16
C VAL A 276 5.97 -20.89 24.19
N VAL A 277 5.40 -21.30 23.05
CA VAL A 277 3.97 -21.66 22.95
C VAL A 277 3.69 -22.93 23.75
N ASP A 278 4.45 -23.99 23.50
CA ASP A 278 4.30 -25.28 24.18
C ASP A 278 4.49 -25.15 25.70
N ASP A 279 5.51 -24.41 26.13
CA ASP A 279 5.84 -24.26 27.55
C ASP A 279 4.81 -23.40 28.28
N ALA A 280 4.25 -22.38 27.62
CA ALA A 280 3.13 -21.60 28.16
C ALA A 280 1.86 -22.44 28.25
N HIS A 281 1.54 -23.22 27.22
CA HIS A 281 0.39 -24.13 27.25
C HIS A 281 0.51 -25.19 28.34
N LYS A 282 1.70 -25.79 28.52
CA LYS A 282 1.99 -26.71 29.65
C LYS A 282 1.80 -26.05 31.01
N ALA A 283 2.13 -24.76 31.13
CA ALA A 283 1.89 -23.97 32.34
C ALA A 283 0.42 -23.51 32.48
N GLY A 284 -0.45 -23.81 31.51
CA GLY A 284 -1.85 -23.40 31.50
C GLY A 284 -2.06 -21.91 31.20
N LEU A 285 -1.16 -21.30 30.43
CA LEU A 285 -1.23 -19.91 29.97
C LEU A 285 -1.59 -19.87 28.49
N LYS A 286 -2.60 -19.07 28.12
CA LYS A 286 -2.85 -18.73 26.71
C LYS A 286 -1.73 -17.86 26.14
N VAL A 287 -1.39 -18.01 24.87
CA VAL A 287 -0.37 -17.21 24.19
C VAL A 287 -0.99 -16.35 23.11
N TYR A 288 -0.83 -15.04 23.24
CA TYR A 288 -1.22 -14.06 22.24
C TYR A 288 0.05 -13.52 21.59
N ALA A 289 0.14 -13.55 20.26
CA ALA A 289 1.29 -13.04 19.52
C ALA A 289 1.04 -11.60 19.04
N ALA A 290 2.01 -10.72 19.22
CA ALA A 290 1.91 -9.29 18.90
C ALA A 290 2.83 -8.86 17.75
N ASN A 291 2.64 -7.62 17.28
CA ASN A 291 3.40 -6.95 16.22
C ASN A 291 3.13 -7.49 14.81
N PHE A 292 1.87 -7.82 14.52
CA PHE A 292 1.45 -8.11 13.16
C PHE A 292 0.96 -6.84 12.45
N ALA A 293 1.46 -6.63 11.24
CA ALA A 293 1.07 -5.56 10.34
C ALA A 293 1.35 -6.00 8.91
N ASN A 294 0.46 -5.67 7.98
CA ASN A 294 0.58 -6.06 6.58
C ASN A 294 1.54 -5.15 5.80
N ASP A 295 1.73 -3.91 6.28
CA ASP A 295 2.47 -2.84 5.63
C ASP A 295 3.90 -2.70 6.19
N PHE A 296 4.53 -3.82 6.53
CA PHE A 296 5.88 -3.88 7.08
C PHE A 296 6.76 -4.85 6.29
N LEU A 297 8.09 -4.74 6.47
CA LEU A 297 9.03 -5.71 5.91
C LEU A 297 8.90 -7.05 6.64
N LEU A 298 8.18 -7.97 6.02
CA LEU A 298 8.09 -9.36 6.46
C LEU A 298 9.42 -10.10 6.20
N SER A 299 9.63 -11.20 6.91
CA SER A 299 10.74 -12.11 6.59
C SER A 299 10.68 -12.57 5.14
N TYR A 300 11.83 -12.69 4.48
CA TYR A 300 11.92 -13.19 3.11
C TYR A 300 11.32 -14.58 2.92
N ASN A 301 11.21 -15.37 3.99
CA ASN A 301 10.54 -16.67 3.99
C ASN A 301 9.05 -16.61 3.65
N TYR A 302 8.40 -15.45 3.84
CA TYR A 302 6.98 -15.26 3.54
C TYR A 302 6.73 -14.67 2.16
N SER A 303 7.77 -14.36 1.37
CA SER A 303 7.61 -13.77 0.03
C SER A 303 6.67 -12.55 0.03
N HIS A 304 6.80 -11.69 1.06
CA HIS A 304 5.96 -10.52 1.32
C HIS A 304 4.45 -10.79 1.53
N ASP A 305 4.06 -12.04 1.81
CA ASP A 305 2.67 -12.45 2.01
C ASP A 305 2.27 -12.40 3.49
N PRO A 306 1.44 -11.43 3.93
CA PRO A 306 1.05 -11.32 5.33
C PRO A 306 0.21 -12.51 5.78
N LEU A 307 -0.65 -13.07 4.92
CA LEU A 307 -1.48 -14.21 5.28
C LEU A 307 -0.64 -15.45 5.56
N ALA A 308 0.44 -15.66 4.80
CA ALA A 308 1.42 -16.72 5.08
C ALA A 308 2.10 -16.52 6.45
N GLU A 309 2.40 -15.28 6.83
CA GLU A 309 2.90 -14.98 8.17
C GLU A 309 1.88 -15.41 9.23
N TYR A 310 0.61 -15.00 9.17
CA TYR A 310 -0.38 -15.42 10.17
C TYR A 310 -0.52 -16.93 10.27
N LEU A 311 -0.61 -17.64 9.14
CA LEU A 311 -0.68 -19.11 9.10
C LEU A 311 0.50 -19.76 9.83
N SER A 312 1.69 -19.18 9.77
CA SER A 312 2.87 -19.72 10.47
C SER A 312 2.75 -19.69 12.00
N PHE A 313 1.84 -18.90 12.57
CA PHE A 313 1.58 -18.84 14.03
C PHE A 313 0.33 -19.59 14.46
N ILE A 314 -0.60 -19.87 13.54
CA ILE A 314 -1.91 -20.47 13.89
C ILE A 314 -2.12 -21.87 13.32
N ASP A 315 -1.45 -22.22 12.21
CA ASP A 315 -1.68 -23.47 11.47
C ASP A 315 -0.40 -23.96 10.76
N ASN A 316 0.69 -24.09 11.52
CA ASN A 316 1.98 -24.56 11.00
C ASN A 316 2.23 -26.07 11.24
N GLY A 317 1.25 -26.78 11.79
CA GLY A 317 1.35 -28.19 12.15
C GLY A 317 2.14 -28.50 13.43
N ALA A 318 2.85 -27.55 14.02
CA ALA A 318 3.58 -27.69 15.29
C ALA A 318 2.74 -27.20 16.47
N PHE A 319 2.30 -25.94 16.44
CA PHE A 319 1.54 -25.27 17.50
C PHE A 319 0.48 -24.32 16.91
N SER A 320 -0.40 -23.79 17.76
CA SER A 320 -1.27 -22.65 17.43
C SER A 320 -1.25 -21.65 18.58
N VAL A 321 -0.96 -20.38 18.32
CA VAL A 321 -1.16 -19.32 19.32
C VAL A 321 -2.66 -19.13 19.58
N ASP A 322 -3.03 -18.75 20.81
CA ASP A 322 -4.42 -18.52 21.22
C ASP A 322 -5.01 -17.21 20.67
N GLY A 323 -4.18 -16.34 20.10
CA GLY A 323 -4.64 -15.16 19.37
C GLY A 323 -3.51 -14.30 18.82
N VAL A 324 -3.88 -13.33 17.98
CA VAL A 324 -2.96 -12.41 17.32
C VAL A 324 -3.42 -10.97 17.49
N LEU A 325 -2.51 -10.09 17.89
CA LEU A 325 -2.70 -8.65 17.97
C LEU A 325 -2.16 -8.01 16.68
N THR A 326 -3.05 -7.38 15.92
CA THR A 326 -2.76 -6.86 14.59
C THR A 326 -3.35 -5.48 14.35
N ASP A 327 -2.70 -4.71 13.47
CA ASP A 327 -3.22 -3.46 12.92
C ASP A 327 -4.24 -3.70 11.77
N PHE A 328 -4.28 -4.93 11.21
CA PHE A 328 -5.08 -5.33 10.04
C PHE A 328 -5.95 -6.57 10.35
N PRO A 329 -7.07 -6.43 11.08
CA PRO A 329 -7.85 -7.58 11.58
C PRO A 329 -8.52 -8.44 10.49
N ILE A 330 -8.67 -7.94 9.26
CA ILE A 330 -9.25 -8.72 8.15
C ILE A 330 -8.35 -9.90 7.78
N THR A 331 -7.04 -9.71 7.69
CA THR A 331 -6.10 -10.77 7.23
C THR A 331 -6.08 -11.99 8.16
N PRO A 332 -5.93 -11.88 9.49
CA PRO A 332 -6.03 -13.05 10.35
C PRO A 332 -7.46 -13.59 10.45
N SER A 333 -8.50 -12.75 10.30
CA SER A 333 -9.88 -13.25 10.22
C SER A 333 -10.07 -14.15 8.99
N ALA A 334 -9.53 -13.74 7.84
CA ALA A 334 -9.49 -14.55 6.64
C ALA A 334 -8.65 -15.82 6.87
N ALA A 335 -7.43 -15.68 7.42
CA ALA A 335 -6.54 -16.81 7.69
C ALA A 335 -7.27 -17.91 8.49
N ILE A 336 -7.87 -17.53 9.62
CA ILE A 336 -8.60 -18.43 10.52
C ILE A 336 -9.84 -19.02 9.83
N GLY A 337 -10.66 -18.17 9.20
CA GLY A 337 -11.98 -18.56 8.68
C GLY A 337 -11.96 -19.30 7.35
N CYS A 338 -10.93 -19.09 6.52
CA CYS A 338 -10.95 -19.52 5.11
C CYS A 338 -9.69 -20.28 4.65
N PHE A 339 -8.56 -20.15 5.36
CA PHE A 339 -7.25 -20.60 4.88
C PHE A 339 -6.56 -21.63 5.78
N THR A 340 -7.18 -22.07 6.87
CA THR A 340 -6.65 -23.15 7.71
C THR A 340 -7.10 -24.52 7.28
N ASN A 341 -6.32 -25.54 7.65
CA ASN A 341 -6.52 -26.94 7.30
C ASN A 341 -6.62 -27.17 5.79
N GLN A 342 -5.95 -26.34 4.98
CA GLN A 342 -5.93 -26.52 3.53
C GLN A 342 -5.13 -27.76 3.15
N ASN A 343 -5.73 -28.60 2.31
CA ASN A 343 -5.02 -29.72 1.71
C ASN A 343 -4.31 -29.26 0.43
N ASN A 344 -3.09 -28.76 0.58
CA ASN A 344 -2.24 -28.26 -0.52
C ASN A 344 -1.83 -29.34 -1.54
N SER A 345 -2.24 -30.61 -1.35
CA SER A 345 -2.00 -31.69 -2.32
C SER A 345 -3.03 -31.75 -3.46
N LYS A 346 -4.16 -31.03 -3.35
CA LYS A 346 -5.17 -31.01 -4.41
C LYS A 346 -4.79 -30.02 -5.51
N LYS A 347 -4.30 -30.54 -6.63
CA LYS A 347 -4.21 -29.79 -7.89
C LYS A 347 -5.48 -30.01 -8.68
N ASP A 348 -6.36 -29.00 -8.69
CA ASP A 348 -7.50 -28.95 -9.61
C ASP A 348 -7.25 -27.86 -10.64
N HIS A 349 -6.66 -28.25 -11.77
CA HIS A 349 -6.38 -27.36 -12.90
C HIS A 349 -7.64 -26.83 -13.59
N ALA A 350 -8.82 -27.43 -13.35
CA ALA A 350 -10.09 -26.97 -13.92
C ALA A 350 -10.77 -25.91 -13.04
N ALA A 351 -10.39 -25.78 -11.76
CA ALA A 351 -10.93 -24.76 -10.87
C ALA A 351 -10.44 -23.34 -11.28
N LYS A 352 -11.33 -22.35 -11.18
CA LYS A 352 -11.00 -20.93 -11.36
C LYS A 352 -10.59 -20.29 -10.02
N PRO A 353 -9.70 -19.27 -10.04
CA PRO A 353 -9.05 -18.70 -11.22
C PRO A 353 -7.91 -19.59 -11.73
N LEU A 354 -7.59 -19.47 -13.02
CA LEU A 354 -6.37 -20.03 -13.59
C LEU A 354 -5.16 -19.27 -13.03
N VAL A 355 -4.18 -19.98 -12.45
CA VAL A 355 -2.95 -19.40 -11.91
C VAL A 355 -1.86 -19.46 -12.98
N ILE A 356 -1.50 -18.30 -13.53
CA ILE A 356 -0.47 -18.16 -14.56
C ILE A 356 0.74 -17.48 -13.89
N SER A 357 1.94 -18.05 -14.01
CA SER A 357 3.15 -17.38 -13.53
C SER A 357 3.45 -16.14 -14.38
N HIS A 358 4.15 -15.17 -13.79
CA HIS A 358 4.75 -14.06 -14.53
C HIS A 358 6.27 -14.19 -14.45
N ASN A 359 6.87 -14.68 -15.53
CA ASN A 359 8.27 -15.03 -15.69
C ASN A 359 8.74 -16.13 -14.70
N GLY A 360 7.87 -17.09 -14.40
CA GLY A 360 8.03 -18.04 -13.29
C GLY A 360 7.66 -17.42 -11.93
N ALA A 361 8.21 -17.94 -10.82
CA ALA A 361 8.08 -17.33 -9.50
C ALA A 361 9.08 -16.18 -9.35
N SER A 362 8.96 -15.17 -10.20
CA SER A 362 9.88 -14.02 -10.31
C SER A 362 9.93 -13.16 -9.04
N GLY A 363 8.92 -13.29 -8.17
CA GLY A 363 8.90 -12.75 -6.82
C GLY A 363 9.94 -13.34 -5.88
N ASP A 364 10.36 -14.58 -6.13
CA ASP A 364 11.28 -15.34 -5.28
C ASP A 364 12.65 -15.57 -5.90
N TYR A 365 12.73 -15.66 -7.23
CA TYR A 365 13.93 -15.97 -8.00
C TYR A 365 14.08 -15.04 -9.21
N PRO A 366 15.28 -14.92 -9.80
CA PRO A 366 15.45 -14.21 -11.05
C PRO A 366 14.54 -14.75 -12.16
N ASP A 367 13.88 -13.82 -12.85
CA ASP A 367 12.94 -14.07 -13.93
C ASP A 367 13.45 -15.10 -14.96
N CYS A 368 12.55 -15.95 -15.45
CA CYS A 368 12.80 -16.89 -16.55
C CYS A 368 13.97 -17.88 -16.33
N THR A 369 14.34 -18.16 -15.08
CA THR A 369 15.34 -19.17 -14.72
C THR A 369 14.73 -20.53 -14.43
N ASP A 370 15.54 -21.59 -14.52
CA ASP A 370 15.19 -22.94 -14.07
C ASP A 370 14.58 -22.97 -12.66
N LEU A 371 15.17 -22.24 -11.70
CA LEU A 371 14.67 -22.15 -10.33
C LEU A 371 13.34 -21.39 -10.23
N ALA A 372 13.17 -20.30 -10.98
CA ALA A 372 11.90 -19.57 -11.01
C ALA A 372 10.77 -20.45 -11.54
N TYR A 373 11.01 -21.24 -12.59
CA TYR A 373 10.02 -22.16 -13.13
C TYR A 373 9.76 -23.36 -12.22
N GLN A 374 10.80 -23.96 -11.63
CA GLN A 374 10.66 -25.03 -10.66
C GLN A 374 9.82 -24.58 -9.45
N LYS A 375 10.10 -23.37 -8.94
CA LYS A 375 9.34 -22.78 -7.83
C LYS A 375 7.89 -22.51 -8.25
N ALA A 376 7.63 -21.95 -9.42
CA ALA A 376 6.25 -21.73 -9.90
C ALA A 376 5.42 -23.03 -9.98
N VAL A 377 6.01 -24.11 -10.48
CA VAL A 377 5.36 -25.44 -10.54
C VAL A 377 5.09 -25.98 -9.13
N THR A 378 6.07 -25.87 -8.23
CA THR A 378 5.96 -26.33 -6.84
C THR A 378 4.91 -25.53 -6.06
N ASP A 379 4.81 -24.25 -6.36
CA ASP A 379 3.86 -23.31 -5.77
C ASP A 379 2.43 -23.46 -6.31
N GLY A 380 2.22 -24.32 -7.31
CA GLY A 380 0.90 -24.66 -7.82
C GLY A 380 0.38 -23.75 -8.95
N ALA A 381 1.29 -23.17 -9.75
CA ALA A 381 0.90 -22.57 -11.03
C ALA A 381 0.21 -23.60 -11.93
N ASP A 382 -0.88 -23.21 -12.59
CA ASP A 382 -1.55 -24.01 -13.61
C ASP A 382 -0.88 -23.86 -14.98
N VAL A 383 -0.33 -22.68 -15.25
CA VAL A 383 0.40 -22.33 -16.47
C VAL A 383 1.69 -21.61 -16.11
N ILE A 384 2.80 -22.01 -16.72
CA ILE A 384 4.05 -21.25 -16.66
C ILE A 384 4.31 -20.53 -17.99
N ASP A 385 4.90 -19.35 -17.91
CA ASP A 385 5.06 -18.44 -19.04
C ASP A 385 6.52 -18.29 -19.51
N CYS A 386 6.74 -18.04 -20.79
CA CYS A 386 8.05 -17.75 -21.35
C CYS A 386 7.92 -16.57 -22.33
N PRO A 387 8.31 -15.34 -21.94
CA PRO A 387 8.54 -14.26 -22.89
C PRO A 387 9.78 -14.56 -23.74
N VAL A 388 9.59 -14.58 -25.06
CA VAL A 388 10.64 -15.02 -25.99
C VAL A 388 11.46 -13.83 -26.45
N GLN A 389 12.77 -13.93 -26.24
CA GLN A 389 13.78 -13.07 -26.87
C GLN A 389 14.70 -13.91 -27.76
N VAL A 390 15.52 -13.26 -28.58
CA VAL A 390 16.44 -13.94 -29.51
C VAL A 390 17.86 -13.42 -29.29
N THR A 391 18.81 -14.36 -29.25
CA THR A 391 20.25 -14.08 -29.15
C THR A 391 20.87 -13.74 -30.50
N LYS A 392 22.11 -13.25 -30.52
CA LYS A 392 22.82 -12.87 -31.75
C LYS A 392 22.93 -14.02 -32.76
N ASP A 393 23.07 -15.25 -32.27
CA ASP A 393 23.15 -16.48 -33.04
C ASP A 393 21.76 -17.11 -33.35
N GLY A 394 20.68 -16.36 -33.11
CA GLY A 394 19.33 -16.73 -33.51
C GLY A 394 18.66 -17.76 -32.60
N ILE A 395 19.22 -18.02 -31.41
CA ILE A 395 18.65 -18.97 -30.44
C ILE A 395 17.53 -18.29 -29.64
N PRO A 396 16.29 -18.81 -29.64
CA PRO A 396 15.20 -18.31 -28.81
C PRO A 396 15.39 -18.67 -27.33
N ILE A 397 15.23 -17.69 -26.45
CA ILE A 397 15.44 -17.80 -25.01
C ILE A 397 14.24 -17.26 -24.24
N CYS A 398 14.00 -17.78 -23.04
CA CYS A 398 13.03 -17.19 -22.11
C CYS A 398 13.70 -16.04 -21.36
N MET A 399 13.20 -14.82 -21.55
CA MET A 399 13.75 -13.62 -20.91
C MET A 399 12.73 -12.47 -20.86
N SER A 400 12.53 -11.91 -19.67
CA SER A 400 11.50 -10.89 -19.42
C SER A 400 11.81 -9.50 -19.99
N SER A 401 13.08 -9.23 -20.34
CA SER A 401 13.48 -8.01 -21.06
C SER A 401 14.40 -8.33 -22.22
N ILE A 402 14.25 -7.57 -23.31
CA ILE A 402 15.21 -7.60 -24.42
C ILE A 402 16.52 -6.90 -24.06
N ASP A 403 16.52 -6.02 -23.06
CA ASP A 403 17.72 -5.40 -22.51
C ASP A 403 18.25 -6.21 -21.33
N LEU A 404 19.45 -6.74 -21.50
CA LEU A 404 20.13 -7.55 -20.50
C LEU A 404 20.46 -6.75 -19.23
N GLY A 405 20.50 -5.41 -19.30
CA GLY A 405 20.71 -4.53 -18.15
C GLY A 405 19.62 -4.65 -17.09
N ASP A 406 18.39 -4.98 -17.51
CA ASP A 406 17.24 -5.05 -16.61
C ASP A 406 17.26 -6.35 -15.79
N VAL A 407 17.71 -7.45 -16.39
CA VAL A 407 17.48 -8.82 -15.86
C VAL A 407 18.76 -9.62 -15.64
N THR A 408 19.94 -9.04 -15.88
CA THR A 408 21.23 -9.73 -15.72
C THR A 408 22.30 -8.85 -15.06
N THR A 409 23.51 -9.40 -14.89
CA THR A 409 24.70 -8.69 -14.43
C THR A 409 25.52 -8.04 -15.56
N VAL A 410 24.93 -7.81 -16.76
CA VAL A 410 25.65 -7.28 -17.93
C VAL A 410 26.35 -5.94 -17.66
N ALA A 411 25.72 -5.07 -16.85
CA ALA A 411 26.25 -3.76 -16.50
C ALA A 411 27.59 -3.81 -15.73
N THR A 412 27.92 -4.95 -15.12
CA THR A 412 29.19 -5.19 -14.40
C THR A 412 30.11 -6.18 -15.11
N SER A 413 29.78 -6.54 -16.36
CA SER A 413 30.53 -7.51 -17.17
C SER A 413 31.43 -6.83 -18.19
N GLN A 414 32.23 -7.62 -18.92
CA GLN A 414 33.01 -7.13 -20.07
C GLN A 414 32.16 -6.54 -21.21
N PHE A 415 30.84 -6.80 -21.21
CA PHE A 415 29.91 -6.29 -22.21
C PHE A 415 29.28 -4.94 -21.82
N ALA A 416 29.61 -4.39 -20.65
CA ALA A 416 29.01 -3.15 -20.15
C ALA A 416 29.21 -1.94 -21.08
N SER A 417 30.26 -1.96 -21.92
CA SER A 417 30.52 -0.89 -22.91
C SER A 417 29.84 -1.11 -24.26
N GLN A 418 29.14 -2.24 -24.49
CA GLN A 418 28.46 -2.55 -25.75
C GLN A 418 27.04 -1.96 -25.81
N THR A 419 26.83 -0.83 -25.14
CA THR A 419 25.51 -0.20 -25.09
C THR A 419 25.17 0.47 -26.41
N THR A 420 23.93 0.31 -26.86
CA THR A 420 23.40 1.00 -28.05
C THR A 420 22.03 1.60 -27.73
N ILE A 421 21.65 2.64 -28.47
CA ILE A 421 20.30 3.22 -28.40
C ILE A 421 19.53 2.71 -29.61
N ILE A 422 18.42 2.00 -29.36
CA ILE A 422 17.50 1.54 -30.39
C ILE A 422 16.14 2.13 -30.07
N LYS A 423 15.74 3.16 -30.83
CA LYS A 423 14.50 3.93 -30.59
C LYS A 423 13.24 3.08 -30.65
N ASP A 424 13.24 2.04 -31.47
CA ASP A 424 12.14 1.06 -31.53
C ASP A 424 12.01 0.23 -30.24
N ILE A 425 13.02 0.27 -29.36
CA ILE A 425 13.08 -0.46 -28.09
C ILE A 425 12.96 0.45 -26.88
N LYS A 426 13.87 1.42 -26.74
CA LYS A 426 13.92 2.43 -25.67
C LYS A 426 14.86 3.59 -26.03
N ASP A 427 14.64 4.74 -25.42
CA ASP A 427 15.42 5.97 -25.65
C ASP A 427 16.71 6.08 -24.83
N THR A 428 17.06 5.06 -24.06
CA THR A 428 18.29 5.01 -23.26
C THR A 428 19.26 3.97 -23.80
N PRO A 429 20.58 4.11 -23.55
CA PRO A 429 21.54 3.07 -23.91
C PRO A 429 21.21 1.74 -23.20
N GLY A 430 21.32 0.62 -23.90
CA GLY A 430 21.12 -0.73 -23.36
C GLY A 430 22.02 -1.76 -24.04
N VAL A 431 22.18 -2.93 -23.41
CA VAL A 431 22.88 -4.08 -24.01
C VAL A 431 21.84 -5.13 -24.30
N TYR A 432 21.51 -5.34 -25.57
CA TYR A 432 20.36 -6.17 -25.93
C TYR A 432 20.73 -7.64 -26.10
N SER A 433 19.77 -8.53 -25.91
CA SER A 433 19.95 -9.99 -26.05
C SER A 433 20.53 -10.39 -27.41
N PHE A 434 20.15 -9.71 -28.49
CA PHE A 434 20.66 -9.95 -29.84
C PHE A 434 22.05 -9.34 -30.11
N ASN A 435 22.68 -8.65 -29.15
CA ASN A 435 24.07 -8.23 -29.25
C ASN A 435 25.05 -9.35 -28.88
N LEU A 436 24.61 -10.33 -28.10
CA LEU A 436 25.44 -11.39 -27.53
C LEU A 436 24.98 -12.77 -28.02
N THR A 437 25.92 -13.70 -28.22
CA THR A 437 25.56 -15.09 -28.51
C THR A 437 24.98 -15.75 -27.26
N TRP A 438 24.24 -16.85 -27.40
CA TRP A 438 23.83 -17.66 -26.25
C TRP A 438 25.01 -18.05 -25.36
N GLU A 439 26.14 -18.43 -25.97
CA GLU A 439 27.36 -18.81 -25.26
C GLU A 439 27.95 -17.63 -24.47
N ASP A 440 27.94 -16.41 -25.04
CA ASP A 440 28.38 -15.21 -24.33
C ASP A 440 27.52 -14.93 -23.09
N ILE A 441 26.20 -15.08 -23.21
CA ILE A 441 25.25 -14.85 -22.11
C ILE A 441 25.50 -15.86 -20.99
N VAL A 442 25.47 -17.17 -21.28
CA VAL A 442 25.54 -18.20 -20.22
C VAL A 442 26.91 -18.29 -19.55
N LYS A 443 28.00 -17.96 -20.25
CA LYS A 443 29.35 -18.03 -19.68
C LYS A 443 29.72 -16.81 -18.85
N ASN A 444 29.24 -15.62 -19.22
CA ASN A 444 29.75 -14.36 -18.67
C ASN A 444 28.74 -13.59 -17.84
N LEU A 445 27.44 -13.90 -17.95
CA LEU A 445 26.38 -13.20 -17.22
C LEU A 445 25.75 -14.10 -16.17
N LYS A 446 25.18 -13.47 -15.14
CA LYS A 446 24.28 -14.12 -14.18
C LYS A 446 22.89 -13.49 -14.30
N PRO A 447 21.82 -14.28 -14.13
CA PRO A 447 20.48 -13.73 -14.02
C PRO A 447 20.42 -12.83 -12.76
N ARG A 448 19.52 -11.85 -12.74
CA ARG A 448 19.37 -10.89 -11.65
C ARG A 448 17.89 -10.73 -11.31
N ILE A 449 17.55 -10.91 -10.03
CA ILE A 449 16.17 -10.73 -9.56
C ILE A 449 15.72 -9.28 -9.76
N SER A 450 14.52 -9.11 -10.28
CA SER A 450 13.84 -7.83 -10.40
C SER A 450 13.50 -7.28 -9.02
N ASN A 451 13.47 -5.96 -8.87
CA ASN A 451 13.08 -5.30 -7.61
C ASN A 451 12.17 -4.10 -7.92
N PRO A 452 10.91 -4.33 -8.35
CA PRO A 452 10.05 -3.25 -8.84
C PRO A 452 9.78 -2.17 -7.78
N MET A 453 9.87 -2.53 -6.50
CA MET A 453 9.63 -1.63 -5.36
C MET A 453 10.91 -1.06 -4.74
N SER A 454 12.05 -1.12 -5.43
CA SER A 454 13.35 -0.64 -4.91
C SER A 454 13.36 0.85 -4.56
N ASN A 455 12.52 1.66 -5.21
CA ASN A 455 12.36 3.09 -4.92
C ASN A 455 11.85 3.34 -3.49
N TYR A 456 11.22 2.34 -2.88
CA TYR A 456 10.73 2.35 -1.50
C TYR A 456 11.60 1.52 -0.55
N GLN A 457 12.83 1.21 -0.97
CA GLN A 457 13.77 0.35 -0.22
C GLN A 457 13.24 -1.07 0.07
N MET A 458 12.24 -1.51 -0.71
CA MET A 458 11.70 -2.86 -0.64
C MET A 458 12.36 -3.71 -1.72
N TYR A 459 13.20 -4.64 -1.28
CA TYR A 459 13.94 -5.56 -2.14
C TYR A 459 13.40 -6.97 -1.99
N ARG A 460 13.38 -7.73 -3.08
CA ARG A 460 13.13 -9.18 -3.08
C ARG A 460 14.30 -9.93 -2.44
N ASN A 461 14.13 -11.24 -2.26
CA ASN A 461 15.05 -12.10 -1.52
C ASN A 461 16.53 -11.96 -1.99
N PRO A 462 17.43 -11.37 -1.18
CA PRO A 462 18.81 -11.12 -1.58
C PRO A 462 19.65 -12.40 -1.68
N ARG A 463 19.30 -13.49 -0.98
CA ARG A 463 19.99 -14.79 -1.13
C ARG A 463 19.76 -15.40 -2.51
N ASN A 464 18.64 -15.06 -3.16
CA ASN A 464 18.31 -15.51 -4.51
C ASN A 464 18.71 -14.52 -5.60
N ARG A 465 19.39 -13.41 -5.28
CA ARG A 465 19.65 -12.29 -6.19
C ARG A 465 20.15 -12.69 -7.58
N ASN A 466 21.02 -13.70 -7.65
CA ASN A 466 21.60 -14.20 -8.88
C ASN A 466 21.48 -15.73 -9.03
N ALA A 467 20.50 -16.34 -8.38
CA ALA A 467 20.30 -17.79 -8.39
C ALA A 467 19.67 -18.26 -9.71
N GLY A 468 19.93 -19.51 -10.07
CA GLY A 468 19.38 -20.16 -11.26
C GLY A 468 20.21 -19.99 -12.52
N THR A 469 19.76 -20.62 -13.59
CA THR A 469 20.37 -20.66 -14.91
C THR A 469 19.41 -20.16 -15.98
N PHE A 470 19.95 -19.49 -17.00
CA PHE A 470 19.16 -19.04 -18.15
C PHE A 470 18.61 -20.24 -18.93
N MET A 471 17.42 -20.10 -19.49
CA MET A 471 16.78 -21.16 -20.28
C MET A 471 16.60 -20.76 -21.74
N ARG A 472 16.97 -21.68 -22.65
CA ARG A 472 16.46 -21.61 -24.03
C ARG A 472 14.98 -21.97 -24.04
N LEU A 473 14.24 -21.51 -25.03
CA LEU A 473 12.84 -21.89 -25.20
C LEU A 473 12.67 -23.41 -25.27
N SER A 474 13.59 -24.12 -25.93
CA SER A 474 13.59 -25.60 -26.00
C SER A 474 13.75 -26.26 -24.62
N ASP A 475 14.61 -25.71 -23.76
CA ASP A 475 14.87 -26.26 -22.43
C ASP A 475 13.65 -26.04 -21.53
N PHE A 476 13.03 -24.86 -21.62
CA PHE A 476 11.77 -24.54 -20.92
C PHE A 476 10.64 -25.48 -21.36
N LEU A 477 10.44 -25.67 -22.66
CA LEU A 477 9.38 -26.54 -23.20
C LEU A 477 9.59 -28.00 -22.78
N ALA A 478 10.84 -28.48 -22.78
CA ALA A 478 11.18 -29.81 -22.30
C ALA A 478 10.94 -29.97 -20.80
N PHE A 479 11.33 -28.98 -19.99
CA PHE A 479 11.04 -28.95 -18.55
C PHE A 479 9.53 -29.01 -18.30
N ALA A 480 8.76 -28.11 -18.91
CA ALA A 480 7.32 -27.96 -18.70
C ALA A 480 6.55 -29.25 -19.06
N LYS A 481 6.95 -29.95 -20.13
CA LYS A 481 6.31 -31.19 -20.57
C LYS A 481 6.37 -32.33 -19.55
N GLY A 482 7.36 -32.30 -18.67
CA GLY A 482 7.52 -33.27 -17.57
C GLY A 482 6.78 -32.89 -16.29
N GLN A 483 6.10 -31.73 -16.25
CA GLN A 483 5.43 -31.22 -15.05
C GLN A 483 3.91 -31.37 -15.13
N ASP A 484 3.31 -31.44 -13.95
CA ASP A 484 1.86 -31.42 -13.76
C ASP A 484 1.34 -29.97 -13.86
N LEU A 485 1.12 -29.55 -15.10
CA LEU A 485 0.65 -28.23 -15.52
C LEU A 485 -0.53 -28.40 -16.48
N SER A 486 -1.46 -27.46 -16.48
CA SER A 486 -2.52 -27.38 -17.48
C SER A 486 -2.03 -26.85 -18.83
N GLY A 487 -0.92 -26.11 -18.85
CA GLY A 487 -0.42 -25.50 -20.08
C GLY A 487 0.85 -24.67 -19.91
N VAL A 488 1.30 -24.12 -21.04
CA VAL A 488 2.38 -23.12 -21.14
C VAL A 488 1.88 -21.88 -21.87
N MET A 489 2.38 -20.72 -21.49
CA MET A 489 2.11 -19.46 -22.18
C MET A 489 3.39 -18.91 -22.81
N ILE A 490 3.43 -18.74 -24.13
CA ILE A 490 4.57 -18.18 -24.83
C ILE A 490 4.23 -16.75 -25.25
N SER A 491 4.95 -15.77 -24.72
CA SER A 491 4.73 -14.36 -25.05
C SER A 491 5.67 -13.94 -26.17
N VAL A 492 5.13 -13.39 -27.26
CA VAL A 492 5.89 -12.95 -28.43
C VAL A 492 5.64 -11.47 -28.65
N GLU A 493 6.66 -10.66 -28.37
CA GLU A 493 6.62 -9.22 -28.52
C GLU A 493 7.59 -8.75 -29.62
N ARG A 494 7.31 -7.57 -30.19
CA ARG A 494 8.24 -6.87 -31.10
C ARG A 494 8.68 -7.70 -32.32
N ALA A 495 7.80 -8.61 -32.77
CA ALA A 495 8.13 -9.54 -33.86
C ALA A 495 8.47 -8.82 -35.17
N ALA A 496 7.79 -7.71 -35.49
CA ALA A 496 8.09 -6.90 -36.68
C ALA A 496 9.50 -6.30 -36.61
N PHE A 497 9.88 -5.72 -35.47
CA PHE A 497 11.23 -5.21 -35.23
C PHE A 497 12.29 -6.32 -35.40
N MET A 498 12.08 -7.49 -34.77
CA MET A 498 13.03 -8.61 -34.89
C MET A 498 13.17 -9.10 -36.33
N ALA A 499 12.07 -9.17 -37.08
CA ALA A 499 12.10 -9.60 -38.48
C ALA A 499 12.77 -8.56 -39.39
N GLU A 500 12.38 -7.30 -39.29
CA GLU A 500 12.81 -6.24 -40.20
C GLU A 500 14.22 -5.73 -39.91
N LYS A 501 14.59 -5.62 -38.63
CA LYS A 501 15.88 -5.02 -38.22
C LYS A 501 16.95 -6.05 -37.94
N LEU A 502 16.57 -7.24 -37.45
CA LEU A 502 17.51 -8.28 -37.06
C LEU A 502 17.51 -9.48 -38.01
N GLY A 503 16.53 -9.59 -38.91
CA GLY A 503 16.40 -10.73 -39.82
C GLY A 503 15.88 -12.00 -39.12
N PHE A 504 15.35 -11.90 -37.90
CA PHE A 504 14.86 -13.03 -37.12
C PHE A 504 13.33 -13.13 -37.14
N GLY A 505 12.81 -14.18 -37.79
CA GLY A 505 11.39 -14.51 -37.75
C GLY A 505 10.99 -15.19 -36.44
N VAL A 506 10.79 -14.42 -35.36
CA VAL A 506 10.50 -14.97 -34.02
C VAL A 506 9.24 -15.86 -34.00
N VAL A 507 8.21 -15.53 -34.77
CA VAL A 507 6.99 -16.36 -34.89
C VAL A 507 7.32 -17.74 -35.42
N ASP A 508 8.09 -17.82 -36.51
CA ASP A 508 8.42 -19.08 -37.15
C ASP A 508 9.38 -19.91 -36.27
N ALA A 509 10.27 -19.23 -35.53
CA ALA A 509 11.16 -19.86 -34.56
C ALA A 509 10.39 -20.46 -33.37
N VAL A 510 9.38 -19.76 -32.84
CA VAL A 510 8.53 -20.26 -31.75
C VAL A 510 7.69 -21.46 -32.20
N ILE A 511 7.06 -21.37 -33.38
CA ILE A 511 6.29 -22.49 -33.95
C ILE A 511 7.19 -23.71 -34.10
N LYS A 512 8.38 -23.53 -34.68
CA LYS A 512 9.35 -24.61 -34.84
C LYS A 512 9.76 -25.22 -33.49
N ALA A 513 10.05 -24.40 -32.48
CA ALA A 513 10.44 -24.89 -31.15
C ALA A 513 9.32 -25.71 -30.48
N LEU A 514 8.07 -25.28 -30.62
CA LEU A 514 6.89 -26.01 -30.14
C LEU A 514 6.70 -27.34 -30.87
N ASP A 515 6.87 -27.34 -32.21
CA ASP A 515 6.78 -28.55 -33.05
C ASP A 515 7.88 -29.56 -32.72
N ASP A 516 9.14 -29.11 -32.64
CA ASP A 516 10.30 -29.94 -32.30
C ASP A 516 10.15 -30.55 -30.90
N SER A 517 9.56 -29.80 -29.96
CA SER A 517 9.25 -30.26 -28.60
C SER A 517 7.99 -31.14 -28.52
N GLY A 518 7.28 -31.31 -29.65
CA GLY A 518 6.10 -32.15 -29.79
C GLY A 518 4.80 -31.57 -29.21
N TYR A 519 4.75 -30.25 -28.94
CA TYR A 519 3.56 -29.59 -28.40
C TYR A 519 2.39 -29.57 -29.41
N SER A 520 2.67 -29.59 -30.72
CA SER A 520 1.65 -29.65 -31.76
C SER A 520 0.94 -31.01 -31.89
N LYS A 521 1.48 -32.06 -31.25
CA LYS A 521 0.95 -33.44 -31.35
C LYS A 521 0.30 -33.92 -30.05
N GLN A 522 0.43 -33.18 -28.97
CA GLN A 522 -0.10 -33.55 -27.65
C GLN A 522 -1.28 -32.64 -27.29
N THR A 523 -2.14 -33.11 -26.40
CA THR A 523 -3.32 -32.37 -25.92
C THR A 523 -3.39 -32.29 -24.40
N ALA A 524 -2.37 -32.78 -23.70
CA ALA A 524 -2.31 -32.81 -22.23
C ALA A 524 -2.09 -31.41 -21.65
N GLN A 525 -1.24 -30.61 -22.31
CA GLN A 525 -0.93 -29.25 -21.93
C GLN A 525 -1.39 -28.29 -23.02
N ASN A 526 -2.21 -27.32 -22.64
CA ASN A 526 -2.62 -26.26 -23.54
C ASN A 526 -1.43 -25.34 -23.87
N VAL A 527 -1.35 -24.88 -25.12
CA VAL A 527 -0.39 -23.85 -25.52
C VAL A 527 -1.14 -22.56 -25.73
N MET A 528 -0.77 -21.55 -24.94
CA MET A 528 -1.25 -20.19 -25.08
C MET A 528 -0.16 -19.34 -25.74
N ILE A 529 -0.52 -18.56 -26.76
CA ILE A 529 0.38 -17.56 -27.36
C ILE A 529 -0.13 -16.18 -26.97
N GLN A 530 0.68 -15.43 -26.23
CA GLN A 530 0.34 -14.07 -25.83
C GLN A 530 1.09 -13.04 -26.69
N SER A 531 0.43 -11.96 -27.08
CA SER A 531 1.09 -10.82 -27.71
C SER A 531 0.29 -9.53 -27.52
N THR A 532 0.99 -8.40 -27.44
CA THR A 532 0.42 -7.05 -27.58
C THR A 532 0.13 -6.67 -29.03
N ASN A 533 0.62 -7.44 -30.01
CA ASN A 533 0.47 -7.16 -31.43
C ASN A 533 -0.53 -8.12 -32.07
N SER A 534 -1.69 -7.61 -32.48
CA SER A 534 -2.73 -8.40 -33.16
C SER A 534 -2.21 -9.09 -34.44
N SER A 535 -1.27 -8.48 -35.16
CA SER A 535 -0.63 -9.06 -36.35
C SER A 535 0.14 -10.35 -36.04
N VAL A 536 0.77 -10.44 -34.86
CA VAL A 536 1.46 -11.65 -34.39
C VAL A 536 0.43 -12.76 -34.16
N LEU A 537 -0.65 -12.45 -33.44
CA LEU A 537 -1.72 -13.42 -33.16
C LEU A 537 -2.41 -13.89 -34.45
N VAL A 538 -2.65 -13.00 -35.42
CA VAL A 538 -3.19 -13.37 -36.74
C VAL A 538 -2.25 -14.36 -37.46
N LYS A 539 -0.93 -14.15 -37.41
CA LYS A 539 0.04 -15.07 -38.03
C LYS A 539 0.01 -16.44 -37.35
N PHE A 540 -0.04 -16.49 -36.01
CA PHE A 540 -0.20 -17.76 -35.28
C PHE A 540 -1.52 -18.45 -35.58
N LYS A 541 -2.62 -17.70 -35.71
CA LYS A 541 -3.96 -18.23 -36.07
C LYS A 541 -3.98 -18.90 -37.44
N GLN A 542 -3.21 -18.38 -38.39
CA GLN A 542 -3.12 -18.94 -39.74
C GLN A 542 -2.28 -20.23 -39.81
N GLN A 543 -1.31 -20.39 -38.90
CA GLN A 543 -0.31 -21.45 -38.96
C GLN A 543 -0.48 -22.54 -37.90
N THR A 544 -1.24 -22.26 -36.83
CA THR A 544 -1.36 -23.15 -35.65
C THR A 544 -2.81 -23.24 -35.17
N LYS A 545 -3.05 -24.09 -34.16
CA LYS A 545 -4.34 -24.24 -33.47
C LYS A 545 -4.23 -23.92 -31.98
N TYR A 546 -3.22 -23.15 -31.59
CA TYR A 546 -2.99 -22.76 -30.21
C TYR A 546 -3.99 -21.69 -29.76
N ASN A 547 -4.20 -21.60 -28.44
CA ASN A 547 -5.06 -20.56 -27.89
C ASN A 547 -4.33 -19.21 -27.92
N LEU A 548 -4.98 -18.17 -28.41
CA LEU A 548 -4.37 -16.87 -28.62
C LEU A 548 -4.85 -15.87 -27.56
N VAL A 549 -3.91 -15.20 -26.89
CA VAL A 549 -4.18 -14.28 -25.80
C VAL A 549 -3.74 -12.88 -26.22
N TYR A 550 -4.68 -11.94 -26.31
CA TYR A 550 -4.35 -10.54 -26.59
C TYR A 550 -4.04 -9.80 -25.30
N MET A 551 -2.82 -9.28 -25.18
CA MET A 551 -2.41 -8.49 -24.02
C MET A 551 -2.60 -7.01 -24.32
N ILE A 552 -3.45 -6.34 -23.54
CA ILE A 552 -3.68 -4.90 -23.65
C ILE A 552 -2.73 -4.21 -22.67
N GLU A 553 -1.75 -3.47 -23.18
CA GLU A 553 -0.77 -2.74 -22.36
C GLU A 553 -1.38 -1.51 -21.70
N GLU A 554 -2.24 -0.80 -22.42
CA GLU A 554 -2.83 0.43 -21.93
C GLU A 554 -3.91 0.18 -20.87
N ASN A 555 -4.03 1.13 -19.94
CA ASN A 555 -5.17 1.16 -19.04
C ASN A 555 -6.43 1.52 -19.82
N VAL A 556 -7.34 0.56 -19.94
CA VAL A 556 -8.60 0.72 -20.67
C VAL A 556 -9.78 0.77 -19.72
N GLY A 557 -10.76 1.60 -20.07
CA GLY A 557 -12.09 1.57 -19.47
C GLY A 557 -12.89 0.39 -20.02
N ASP A 558 -14.13 0.63 -20.43
CA ASP A 558 -14.96 -0.40 -21.06
C ASP A 558 -14.55 -0.66 -22.51
N ALA A 559 -14.90 -1.83 -23.04
CA ALA A 559 -14.64 -2.22 -24.42
C ALA A 559 -15.90 -2.04 -25.29
N ALA A 560 -15.82 -1.16 -26.29
CA ALA A 560 -16.91 -0.97 -27.25
C ALA A 560 -17.22 -2.30 -27.99
N PRO A 561 -18.50 -2.60 -28.33
CA PRO A 561 -18.86 -3.83 -29.02
C PRO A 561 -18.10 -4.08 -30.33
N SER A 562 -17.75 -3.01 -31.07
CA SER A 562 -16.90 -3.11 -32.26
C SER A 562 -15.49 -3.57 -31.93
N SER A 563 -14.88 -3.03 -30.87
CA SER A 563 -13.55 -3.43 -30.42
C SER A 563 -13.52 -4.89 -29.96
N VAL A 564 -14.55 -5.32 -29.21
CA VAL A 564 -14.69 -6.72 -28.80
C VAL A 564 -14.87 -7.64 -30.02
N ALA A 565 -15.69 -7.23 -31.00
CA ALA A 565 -15.86 -7.97 -32.24
C ALA A 565 -14.56 -8.07 -33.06
N ASP A 566 -13.73 -7.04 -33.04
CA ASP A 566 -12.42 -7.06 -33.70
C ASP A 566 -11.43 -7.99 -32.97
N ILE A 567 -11.36 -7.93 -31.64
CA ILE A 567 -10.50 -8.82 -30.83
C ILE A 567 -10.80 -10.29 -31.11
N LYS A 568 -12.09 -10.67 -31.17
CA LYS A 568 -12.52 -12.05 -31.46
C LYS A 568 -12.05 -12.59 -32.81
N LYS A 569 -11.69 -11.71 -33.76
CA LYS A 569 -11.18 -12.16 -35.05
C LYS A 569 -9.82 -12.83 -34.90
N PHE A 570 -9.03 -12.47 -33.90
CA PHE A 570 -7.65 -12.92 -33.76
C PHE A 570 -7.26 -13.49 -32.39
N ALA A 571 -8.08 -13.32 -31.35
CA ALA A 571 -7.79 -13.81 -30.00
C ALA A 571 -8.93 -14.66 -29.42
N ASP A 572 -8.55 -15.57 -28.51
CA ASP A 572 -9.42 -16.47 -27.77
C ASP A 572 -9.56 -16.06 -26.29
N ALA A 573 -8.63 -15.25 -25.77
CA ALA A 573 -8.65 -14.65 -24.43
C ALA A 573 -7.97 -13.27 -24.41
N VAL A 574 -8.11 -12.53 -23.31
CA VAL A 574 -7.52 -11.20 -23.14
C VAL A 574 -6.83 -11.06 -21.78
N SER A 575 -5.60 -10.54 -21.79
CA SER A 575 -4.88 -10.12 -20.58
C SER A 575 -4.98 -8.61 -20.40
N VAL A 576 -5.37 -8.13 -19.21
CA VAL A 576 -5.58 -6.70 -18.91
C VAL A 576 -4.88 -6.27 -17.62
N ASN A 577 -4.45 -5.01 -17.57
CA ASN A 577 -3.79 -4.45 -16.40
C ASN A 577 -4.75 -4.36 -15.18
N THR A 578 -4.24 -4.60 -13.97
CA THR A 578 -4.96 -4.39 -12.69
C THR A 578 -5.74 -3.06 -12.62
N LEU A 579 -5.19 -1.97 -13.16
CA LEU A 579 -5.80 -0.64 -13.18
C LEU A 579 -6.93 -0.47 -14.20
N SER A 580 -6.99 -1.33 -15.23
CA SER A 580 -8.13 -1.35 -16.14
C SER A 580 -9.38 -1.85 -15.41
N ILE A 581 -9.24 -2.81 -14.51
CA ILE A 581 -10.38 -3.40 -13.78
C ILE A 581 -10.75 -2.57 -12.53
N TYR A 582 -9.74 -2.06 -11.83
CA TYR A 582 -9.90 -1.22 -10.65
C TYR A 582 -9.09 0.07 -10.80
N PRO A 583 -9.66 1.12 -11.41
CA PRO A 583 -8.99 2.40 -11.54
C PRO A 583 -8.72 3.01 -10.17
N ALA A 584 -7.51 3.53 -9.97
CA ALA A 584 -7.07 4.08 -8.69
C ALA A 584 -6.47 5.49 -8.86
N THR A 585 -6.71 6.34 -7.87
CA THR A 585 -6.13 7.69 -7.76
C THR A 585 -5.56 7.85 -6.37
N ALA A 586 -4.32 8.36 -6.26
CA ALA A 586 -3.62 8.52 -4.99
C ALA A 586 -3.63 7.24 -4.12
N LYS A 587 -3.50 6.06 -4.76
CA LYS A 587 -3.54 4.73 -4.13
C LYS A 587 -4.90 4.33 -3.53
N PHE A 588 -5.99 5.00 -3.88
CA PHE A 588 -7.35 4.58 -3.53
C PHE A 588 -8.14 4.18 -4.77
N LEU A 589 -8.98 3.16 -4.64
CA LEU A 589 -9.92 2.79 -5.69
C LEU A 589 -10.92 3.91 -5.92
N THR A 590 -11.10 4.29 -7.19
CA THR A 590 -12.12 5.25 -7.58
C THR A 590 -13.50 4.60 -7.58
N ASN A 591 -14.57 5.40 -7.60
CA ASN A 591 -15.93 4.92 -7.78
C ASN A 591 -16.28 4.58 -9.24
N GLN A 592 -15.29 4.62 -10.15
CA GLN A 592 -15.52 4.34 -11.56
C GLN A 592 -15.82 2.86 -11.74
N THR A 593 -17.03 2.56 -12.22
CA THR A 593 -17.44 1.22 -12.60
C THR A 593 -16.94 0.93 -14.00
N ASN A 594 -16.09 -0.09 -14.14
CA ASN A 594 -15.67 -0.59 -15.45
C ASN A 594 -16.31 -1.97 -15.73
N HIS A 595 -17.10 -2.04 -16.80
CA HIS A 595 -17.75 -3.27 -17.28
C HIS A 595 -16.86 -4.15 -18.17
N LEU A 596 -15.59 -3.77 -18.37
CA LEU A 596 -14.65 -4.45 -19.26
C LEU A 596 -14.65 -5.98 -19.13
N VAL A 597 -14.56 -6.50 -17.90
CA VAL A 597 -14.53 -7.94 -17.64
C VAL A 597 -15.83 -8.59 -18.15
N GLN A 598 -16.98 -8.02 -17.78
CA GLN A 598 -18.29 -8.47 -18.20
C GLN A 598 -18.47 -8.40 -19.72
N SER A 599 -18.04 -7.30 -20.35
CA SER A 599 -18.12 -7.06 -21.79
C SER A 599 -17.32 -8.10 -22.58
N LEU A 600 -16.11 -8.42 -22.13
CA LEU A 600 -15.24 -9.44 -22.75
C LEU A 600 -15.78 -10.86 -22.53
N GLN A 601 -16.17 -11.20 -21.30
CA GLN A 601 -16.69 -12.53 -20.96
C GLN A 601 -18.02 -12.83 -21.66
N SER A 602 -18.92 -11.85 -21.78
CA SER A 602 -20.17 -12.00 -22.52
C SER A 602 -19.96 -12.29 -24.00
N ALA A 603 -18.79 -11.91 -24.53
CA ALA A 603 -18.38 -12.21 -25.90
C ALA A 603 -17.64 -13.56 -26.03
N GLY A 604 -17.44 -14.28 -24.92
CA GLY A 604 -16.74 -15.56 -24.87
C GLY A 604 -15.21 -15.46 -24.77
N LEU A 605 -14.68 -14.29 -24.37
CA LEU A 605 -13.25 -14.10 -24.14
C LEU A 605 -12.96 -14.19 -22.64
N PRO A 606 -12.23 -15.23 -22.17
CA PRO A 606 -11.72 -15.26 -20.81
C PRO A 606 -10.79 -14.07 -20.54
N VAL A 607 -10.83 -13.55 -19.32
CA VAL A 607 -10.05 -12.37 -18.91
C VAL A 607 -9.01 -12.75 -17.86
N TYR A 608 -7.75 -12.46 -18.15
CA TYR A 608 -6.63 -12.63 -17.23
C TYR A 608 -6.16 -11.26 -16.75
N VAL A 609 -5.96 -11.09 -15.44
CA VAL A 609 -5.46 -9.83 -14.88
C VAL A 609 -3.96 -9.91 -14.60
N TYR A 610 -3.22 -8.85 -14.94
CA TYR A 610 -1.77 -8.79 -14.73
C TYR A 610 -1.29 -7.41 -14.24
N VAL A 611 -0.14 -7.31 -13.55
CA VAL A 611 0.54 -8.38 -12.79
C VAL A 611 0.19 -8.21 -11.32
N LEU A 612 -0.15 -9.29 -10.63
CA LEU A 612 -0.38 -9.25 -9.18
C LEU A 612 0.91 -9.55 -8.42
N MET A 613 1.16 -8.77 -7.37
CA MET A 613 2.39 -8.73 -6.59
C MET A 613 2.09 -8.74 -5.08
N ASN A 614 2.96 -9.37 -4.29
CA ASN A 614 2.79 -9.45 -2.83
C ASN A 614 3.29 -8.21 -2.09
N GLU A 615 4.21 -7.46 -2.68
CA GLU A 615 4.77 -6.25 -2.09
C GLU A 615 3.64 -5.23 -1.80
N PHE A 616 3.44 -4.88 -0.53
CA PHE A 616 2.26 -4.13 -0.08
C PHE A 616 2.04 -2.76 -0.74
N LEU A 617 3.11 -2.15 -1.28
CA LEU A 617 3.06 -0.87 -1.99
C LEU A 617 2.57 -0.97 -3.44
N SER A 618 2.49 -2.19 -3.98
CA SER A 618 1.98 -2.47 -5.33
C SER A 618 0.46 -2.32 -5.43
N GLN A 619 -0.24 -2.23 -4.30
CA GLN A 619 -1.69 -2.34 -4.21
C GLN A 619 -2.32 -1.02 -3.71
N PRO A 620 -3.54 -0.68 -4.16
CA PRO A 620 -4.37 0.33 -3.50
C PRO A 620 -4.68 0.00 -2.03
N TYR A 621 -4.89 1.02 -1.20
CA TYR A 621 -5.20 0.87 0.24
C TYR A 621 -6.49 0.10 0.51
N ASP A 622 -7.42 0.06 -0.45
CA ASP A 622 -8.67 -0.70 -0.38
C ASP A 622 -8.46 -2.23 -0.29
N PHE A 623 -7.26 -2.72 -0.62
CA PHE A 623 -6.88 -4.12 -0.43
C PHE A 623 -6.10 -4.35 0.87
N PHE A 624 -5.97 -3.32 1.71
CA PHE A 624 -5.41 -3.40 3.06
C PHE A 624 -4.03 -4.04 3.12
N SER A 625 -3.20 -3.74 2.11
CA SER A 625 -1.83 -4.27 1.99
C SER A 625 -1.77 -5.81 1.99
N ASP A 626 -2.83 -6.48 1.54
CA ASP A 626 -2.95 -7.93 1.50
C ASP A 626 -3.25 -8.43 0.08
N ALA A 627 -2.25 -9.10 -0.51
CA ALA A 627 -2.35 -9.68 -1.85
C ALA A 627 -3.48 -10.71 -1.99
N THR A 628 -3.82 -11.42 -0.90
CA THR A 628 -4.95 -12.35 -0.92
C THR A 628 -6.28 -11.60 -1.06
N LEU A 629 -6.43 -10.45 -0.40
CA LEU A 629 -7.62 -9.60 -0.54
C LEU A 629 -7.66 -8.91 -1.90
N GLN A 630 -6.51 -8.55 -2.45
CA GLN A 630 -6.41 -8.07 -3.84
C GLN A 630 -6.93 -9.12 -4.82
N ILE A 631 -6.42 -10.36 -4.74
CA ILE A 631 -6.89 -11.48 -5.54
C ILE A 631 -8.41 -11.69 -5.36
N ASN A 632 -8.90 -11.68 -4.11
CA ASN A 632 -10.32 -11.79 -3.82
C ASN A 632 -11.14 -10.71 -4.52
N GLY A 633 -10.66 -9.47 -4.49
CA GLY A 633 -11.26 -8.35 -5.20
C GLY A 633 -11.44 -8.61 -6.69
N TYR A 634 -10.43 -9.15 -7.38
CA TYR A 634 -10.52 -9.44 -8.82
C TYR A 634 -11.36 -10.68 -9.16
N VAL A 635 -11.35 -11.70 -8.31
CA VAL A 635 -12.01 -12.99 -8.58
C VAL A 635 -13.47 -13.03 -8.10
N LYS A 636 -13.80 -12.30 -7.03
CA LYS A 636 -15.17 -12.24 -6.46
C LYS A 636 -15.89 -10.94 -6.77
N ARG A 637 -15.48 -10.24 -7.83
CA ARG A 637 -16.17 -9.03 -8.30
C ARG A 637 -17.67 -9.28 -8.47
N LEU A 638 -18.45 -8.26 -8.14
CA LEU A 638 -19.91 -8.28 -8.22
C LEU A 638 -20.44 -8.36 -9.66
N ASP A 639 -19.66 -7.91 -10.65
CA ASP A 639 -20.00 -7.83 -12.07
C ASP A 639 -19.39 -8.94 -12.94
N GLY A 640 -18.79 -9.96 -12.31
CA GLY A 640 -18.08 -11.05 -12.99
C GLY A 640 -16.58 -10.98 -12.72
N GLY A 641 -16.09 -11.91 -11.90
CA GLY A 641 -14.67 -12.00 -11.59
C GLY A 641 -13.83 -12.46 -12.78
N VAL A 642 -12.54 -12.15 -12.74
CA VAL A 642 -11.57 -12.59 -13.75
C VAL A 642 -11.45 -14.11 -13.82
N ASP A 643 -11.10 -14.63 -14.99
CA ASP A 643 -10.94 -16.07 -15.24
C ASP A 643 -9.57 -16.59 -14.81
N GLY A 644 -8.57 -15.72 -14.77
CA GLY A 644 -7.20 -16.07 -14.41
C GLY A 644 -6.39 -14.89 -13.89
N ILE A 645 -5.29 -15.21 -13.24
CA ILE A 645 -4.38 -14.28 -12.57
C ILE A 645 -2.98 -14.55 -13.09
N ILE A 646 -2.31 -13.51 -13.55
CA ILE A 646 -0.89 -13.51 -13.89
C ILE A 646 -0.14 -12.86 -12.71
N THR A 647 0.76 -13.61 -12.07
CA THR A 647 1.40 -13.18 -10.82
C THR A 647 2.85 -13.60 -10.70
N ASP A 648 3.64 -12.74 -10.04
CA ASP A 648 5.02 -13.03 -9.64
C ASP A 648 5.10 -14.06 -8.50
N PHE A 649 3.99 -14.32 -7.79
CA PHE A 649 3.91 -15.16 -6.59
C PHE A 649 2.82 -16.25 -6.71
N PRO A 650 3.06 -17.33 -7.48
CA PRO A 650 2.06 -18.38 -7.70
C PRO A 650 1.51 -19.01 -6.41
N ALA A 651 2.33 -19.12 -5.36
CA ALA A 651 1.91 -19.72 -4.08
C ALA A 651 0.72 -18.99 -3.45
N THR A 652 0.72 -17.66 -3.50
CA THR A 652 -0.34 -16.82 -2.94
C THR A 652 -1.65 -17.03 -3.73
N ALA A 653 -1.59 -17.03 -5.06
CA ALA A 653 -2.75 -17.28 -5.92
C ALA A 653 -3.29 -18.71 -5.81
N HIS A 654 -2.40 -19.70 -5.72
CA HIS A 654 -2.79 -21.10 -5.52
C HIS A 654 -3.47 -21.32 -4.17
N ARG A 655 -2.91 -20.77 -3.09
CA ARG A 655 -3.53 -20.83 -1.76
C ARG A 655 -4.90 -20.15 -1.72
N TYR A 656 -5.05 -19.03 -2.43
CA TYR A 656 -6.36 -18.41 -2.66
C TYR A 656 -7.32 -19.34 -3.39
N LYS A 657 -6.90 -19.97 -4.49
CA LYS A 657 -7.74 -20.92 -5.25
C LYS A 657 -8.29 -22.06 -4.38
N LEU A 658 -7.54 -22.50 -3.37
CA LEU A 658 -7.93 -23.60 -2.47
C LEU A 658 -8.76 -23.18 -1.25
N ASN A 659 -9.05 -21.88 -1.07
CA ASN A 659 -9.70 -21.41 0.15
C ASN A 659 -11.14 -21.88 0.31
N SER A 660 -11.54 -22.19 1.54
CA SER A 660 -12.85 -22.80 1.85
C SER A 660 -14.00 -21.82 1.64
N CYS A 661 -13.72 -20.51 1.58
CA CYS A 661 -14.70 -19.47 1.37
C CYS A 661 -15.04 -19.23 -0.12
N MET A 662 -14.28 -19.82 -1.06
CA MET A 662 -14.50 -19.65 -2.50
C MET A 662 -15.92 -20.00 -2.95
N ASN A 663 -16.56 -20.99 -2.35
CA ASN A 663 -17.85 -21.51 -2.81
C ASN A 663 -19.01 -21.21 -1.87
N MET A 664 -18.86 -20.21 -0.98
CA MET A 664 -19.88 -19.90 0.04
C MET A 664 -21.02 -19.00 -0.46
N GLY A 665 -20.88 -18.32 -1.60
CA GLY A 665 -21.93 -17.46 -2.15
C GLY A 665 -22.39 -16.39 -1.15
N ASN A 666 -23.69 -16.33 -0.84
CA ASN A 666 -24.25 -15.39 0.14
C ASN A 666 -23.79 -15.65 1.59
N ASN A 667 -23.19 -16.81 1.88
CA ASN A 667 -22.62 -17.13 3.19
C ASN A 667 -21.16 -16.72 3.31
N THR A 668 -20.59 -16.03 2.31
CA THR A 668 -19.21 -15.56 2.34
C THR A 668 -19.03 -14.60 3.54
N PRO A 669 -18.05 -14.84 4.42
CA PRO A 669 -17.80 -13.95 5.55
C PRO A 669 -17.46 -12.52 5.11
N VAL A 670 -17.79 -11.54 5.95
CA VAL A 670 -17.62 -10.11 5.60
C VAL A 670 -16.16 -9.74 5.29
N PHE A 671 -15.20 -10.34 5.99
CA PHE A 671 -13.76 -10.18 5.73
C PHE A 671 -13.27 -10.81 4.41
N MET A 672 -14.12 -11.58 3.72
CA MET A 672 -13.88 -12.12 2.37
C MET A 672 -14.77 -11.49 1.30
N LEU A 673 -15.44 -10.37 1.61
CA LEU A 673 -16.14 -9.61 0.57
C LEU A 673 -15.14 -8.74 -0.23
N PRO A 674 -15.35 -8.58 -1.55
CA PRO A 674 -14.52 -7.69 -2.34
C PRO A 674 -14.66 -6.23 -1.87
N PRO A 675 -13.63 -5.39 -2.03
CA PRO A 675 -13.72 -3.98 -1.66
C PRO A 675 -14.78 -3.27 -2.51
N GLN A 676 -15.45 -2.30 -1.90
CA GLN A 676 -16.39 -1.43 -2.60
C GLN A 676 -15.63 -0.32 -3.31
N PRO A 677 -15.65 -0.22 -4.65
CA PRO A 677 -14.96 0.84 -5.39
C PRO A 677 -15.39 2.23 -4.90
N GLY A 678 -14.42 3.07 -4.54
CA GLY A 678 -14.68 4.40 -3.99
C GLY A 678 -15.17 4.41 -2.53
N GLY A 679 -15.30 3.27 -1.86
CA GLY A 679 -15.80 3.18 -0.49
C GLY A 679 -14.91 3.92 0.51
N LEU A 680 -13.58 3.78 0.38
CA LEU A 680 -12.64 4.54 1.22
C LEU A 680 -12.64 6.03 0.87
N VAL A 681 -12.73 6.38 -0.42
CA VAL A 681 -12.82 7.79 -0.87
C VAL A 681 -14.06 8.48 -0.30
N GLN A 682 -15.21 7.80 -0.30
CA GLN A 682 -16.44 8.32 0.31
C GLN A 682 -16.30 8.49 1.83
N SER A 683 -15.56 7.59 2.48
CA SER A 683 -15.30 7.67 3.92
C SER A 683 -14.44 8.88 4.29
N MET A 684 -13.49 9.29 3.45
CA MET A 684 -12.71 10.52 3.64
C MET A 684 -13.59 11.78 3.58
N LEU A 685 -14.54 11.83 2.63
CA LEU A 685 -15.48 12.95 2.52
C LEU A 685 -16.45 13.02 3.71
N GLY A 686 -16.80 11.87 4.29
CA GLY A 686 -17.59 11.81 5.53
C GLY A 686 -16.80 12.28 6.75
N ALA A 687 -15.50 11.96 6.83
CA ALA A 687 -14.61 12.44 7.89
C ALA A 687 -14.43 13.97 7.84
N SER A 688 -14.31 14.56 6.65
CA SER A 688 -14.20 16.03 6.50
C SER A 688 -15.52 16.78 6.74
N MET A 689 -16.68 16.19 6.45
CA MET A 689 -17.99 16.81 6.74
C MET A 689 -18.39 16.77 8.22
N GLY A 690 -17.72 15.98 9.06
CA GLY A 690 -17.91 15.99 10.52
C GLY A 690 -17.53 17.33 11.17
N GLU A 691 -16.64 18.12 10.54
CA GLU A 691 -16.18 19.42 11.04
C GLU A 691 -17.22 20.53 10.91
N LEU A 692 -18.20 20.41 10.01
CA LEU A 692 -19.22 21.45 9.78
C LEU A 692 -20.42 21.40 10.75
N ARG A 693 -20.50 20.41 11.65
CA ARG A 693 -21.63 20.24 12.58
C ARG A 693 -21.35 20.62 14.04
N ALA A 694 -20.17 21.15 14.35
CA ALA A 694 -19.82 21.62 15.70
C ALA A 694 -19.74 23.15 15.78
N GLN A 695 -20.86 23.83 15.56
CA GLN A 695 -21.07 25.21 16.01
C GLN A 695 -22.39 25.21 16.81
N PRO A 696 -22.38 25.53 18.11
CA PRO A 696 -23.62 25.63 18.89
C PRO A 696 -24.35 26.93 18.50
N GLU A 697 -25.58 26.82 17.99
CA GLU A 697 -26.48 27.97 17.87
C GLU A 697 -26.95 28.40 19.27
N GLU A 698 -26.58 29.62 19.68
CA GLU A 698 -27.26 30.32 20.78
C GLU A 698 -28.60 30.90 20.28
N PRO A 699 -29.68 30.84 21.09
CA PRO A 699 -30.98 31.37 20.70
C PRO A 699 -31.18 32.80 21.24
N SER A 700 -31.60 33.74 20.39
CA SER A 700 -32.47 34.84 20.84
C SER A 700 -33.19 35.56 19.68
N ASP A 701 -34.52 35.51 19.75
CA ASP A 701 -35.50 36.58 19.52
C ASP A 701 -35.81 37.14 18.11
N GLN A 702 -36.86 36.52 17.54
CA GLN A 702 -38.16 37.11 17.14
C GLN A 702 -38.23 38.51 16.45
N HIS A 703 -38.38 38.44 15.10
CA HIS A 703 -39.46 39.03 14.27
C HIS A 703 -39.63 40.58 14.09
N PRO A 704 -40.33 41.04 13.03
CA PRO A 704 -40.29 40.64 11.61
C PRO A 704 -40.37 41.85 10.64
N THR A 705 -40.04 41.68 9.35
CA THR A 705 -40.83 42.28 8.24
C THR A 705 -40.49 41.65 6.88
N THR A 706 -41.39 40.79 6.44
CA THR A 706 -41.97 40.68 5.08
C THR A 706 -41.07 40.72 3.83
N ALA A 707 -40.90 39.57 3.18
CA ALA A 707 -41.54 39.29 1.88
C ALA A 707 -41.50 37.77 1.56
N ARG A 708 -42.63 37.25 1.09
CA ARG A 708 -43.00 35.84 0.93
C ARG A 708 -42.62 35.26 -0.44
N CYS A 709 -42.25 33.97 -0.39
CA CYS A 709 -42.74 32.75 -1.12
C CYS A 709 -42.95 32.82 -2.65
N TYR A 710 -42.69 31.77 -3.46
CA TYR A 710 -43.09 30.36 -3.26
C TYR A 710 -42.21 29.36 -4.02
N THR A 711 -42.19 28.17 -3.42
CA THR A 711 -41.69 26.86 -3.86
C THR A 711 -42.63 26.09 -4.80
N LEU A 712 -42.09 24.99 -5.36
CA LEU A 712 -42.70 23.70 -5.73
C LEU A 712 -43.32 23.52 -7.13
N ASP A 713 -42.54 22.86 -8.00
CA ASP A 713 -42.63 21.43 -8.38
C ASP A 713 -43.91 20.84 -9.01
N ALA A 714 -43.63 19.83 -9.86
CA ALA A 714 -44.45 18.69 -10.29
C ALA A 714 -45.40 18.77 -11.52
N THR A 715 -44.96 18.04 -12.56
CA THR A 715 -45.65 16.91 -13.25
C THR A 715 -46.48 17.07 -14.55
N ARG A 716 -46.07 16.20 -15.50
CA ARG A 716 -46.83 15.27 -16.39
C ARG A 716 -47.38 15.70 -17.78
N ARG A 717 -46.87 14.95 -18.77
CA ARG A 717 -47.54 14.19 -19.87
C ARG A 717 -48.35 14.95 -20.93
N ASP A 718 -47.87 14.85 -22.18
CA ASP A 718 -48.24 13.85 -23.21
C ASP A 718 -48.41 14.43 -24.63
N HIS A 719 -48.05 13.60 -25.62
CA HIS A 719 -48.37 13.66 -27.06
C HIS A 719 -47.89 14.89 -27.86
N GLY A 720 -47.33 14.82 -29.07
CA GLY A 720 -47.13 13.74 -30.04
C GLY A 720 -47.01 14.36 -31.44
N ARG A 721 -46.32 13.65 -32.34
CA ARG A 721 -46.29 13.77 -33.83
C ARG A 721 -45.38 14.83 -34.49
N ARG A 722 -44.23 14.32 -34.97
CA ARG A 722 -43.84 14.00 -36.37
C ARG A 722 -44.22 14.96 -37.53
N LEU A 723 -43.28 14.98 -38.50
CA LEU A 723 -43.33 15.42 -39.92
C LEU A 723 -42.96 16.90 -40.13
N ASP A 724 -42.18 17.32 -41.10
CA ASP A 724 -41.25 16.72 -42.08
C ASP A 724 -40.64 17.92 -42.87
N LEU A 725 -39.66 17.65 -43.73
CA LEU A 725 -39.28 18.46 -44.92
C LEU A 725 -38.36 19.70 -44.78
N TRP A 726 -37.11 19.48 -45.21
CA TRP A 726 -36.29 20.40 -46.05
C TRP A 726 -37.04 20.79 -47.34
N PRO A 727 -36.68 21.85 -48.14
CA PRO A 727 -35.28 22.18 -48.50
C PRO A 727 -34.94 23.67 -48.87
N ARG A 728 -33.63 23.91 -49.14
CA ARG A 728 -33.00 24.71 -50.25
C ARG A 728 -33.54 26.13 -50.57
N THR A 729 -32.79 27.18 -50.95
CA THR A 729 -31.42 27.43 -51.44
C THR A 729 -31.34 28.93 -51.85
N HIS A 730 -30.12 29.46 -51.95
CA HIS A 730 -29.68 30.55 -52.87
C HIS A 730 -30.22 31.98 -52.60
N ALA A 731 -29.51 33.09 -52.85
CA ALA A 731 -28.20 33.39 -53.41
C ALA A 731 -27.90 34.91 -53.24
N ARG A 732 -26.60 35.27 -53.32
CA ARG A 732 -25.99 36.48 -53.95
C ARG A 732 -26.61 37.87 -53.65
N GLY A 733 -25.87 38.92 -53.29
CA GLY A 733 -24.44 39.18 -53.22
C GLY A 733 -24.18 40.71 -53.27
N ARG A 734 -22.90 41.11 -53.05
CA ARG A 734 -22.24 42.40 -53.42
C ARG A 734 -22.85 43.69 -52.79
N ARG A 735 -22.11 44.60 -52.14
CA ARG A 735 -20.91 45.34 -52.61
C ARG A 735 -20.27 46.16 -51.45
N GLN A 736 -19.01 46.55 -51.66
CA GLN A 736 -18.09 47.32 -50.81
C GLN A 736 -18.53 48.76 -50.48
N ALA A 737 -18.05 49.31 -49.36
CA ALA A 737 -17.30 50.59 -49.31
C ALA A 737 -16.71 50.84 -47.92
N SER A 738 -15.42 51.18 -47.87
CA SER A 738 -14.69 51.62 -46.68
C SER A 738 -14.80 53.14 -46.49
N ALA A 739 -14.87 53.63 -45.25
CA ALA A 739 -14.37 54.96 -44.90
C ALA A 739 -13.93 55.00 -43.43
N ARG A 740 -12.69 55.46 -43.22
CA ARG A 740 -12.04 55.73 -41.93
C ARG A 740 -12.57 57.01 -41.29
N ARG A 741 -12.68 57.06 -39.95
CA ARG A 741 -11.89 57.89 -39.01
C ARG A 741 -12.55 57.96 -37.60
N ARG A 742 -11.71 57.76 -36.57
CA ARG A 742 -11.89 57.99 -35.11
C ARG A 742 -12.07 59.51 -34.80
N PRO A 743 -12.25 59.99 -33.53
CA PRO A 743 -12.44 59.32 -32.22
C PRO A 743 -13.64 59.88 -31.40
N MET A 744 -13.98 59.27 -30.26
CA MET A 744 -14.80 59.93 -29.23
C MET A 744 -14.27 59.67 -27.82
N ALA A 745 -14.29 60.75 -27.03
CA ALA A 745 -13.84 60.84 -25.66
C ALA A 745 -14.97 60.58 -24.65
N SER A 746 -14.52 60.18 -23.45
CA SER A 746 -15.13 60.02 -22.13
C SER A 746 -16.56 60.52 -21.85
N VAL A 747 -17.33 59.65 -21.18
CA VAL A 747 -18.20 60.00 -20.04
C VAL A 747 -17.98 58.99 -18.91
N THR A 748 -17.79 59.55 -17.71
CA THR A 748 -17.45 58.97 -16.41
C THR A 748 -18.56 58.12 -15.76
N THR A 749 -18.17 57.03 -15.09
CA THR A 749 -19.00 56.18 -14.21
C THR A 749 -18.43 56.22 -12.78
N PRO A 750 -19.28 56.19 -11.71
CA PRO A 750 -18.83 56.34 -10.33
C PRO A 750 -18.19 55.06 -9.77
N ALA A 751 -17.29 55.27 -8.82
CA ALA A 751 -16.34 54.31 -8.27
C ALA A 751 -16.97 53.12 -7.54
N ALA A 752 -16.46 51.93 -7.86
CA ALA A 752 -16.60 50.73 -7.05
C ALA A 752 -15.81 50.86 -5.73
N PRO A 753 -16.27 50.26 -4.62
CA PRO A 753 -15.52 50.27 -3.37
C PRO A 753 -14.16 49.61 -3.55
N ALA A 754 -13.13 50.22 -2.96
CA ALA A 754 -11.74 49.85 -3.08
C ALA A 754 -11.51 48.35 -2.82
N ALA A 755 -10.92 47.67 -3.81
CA ALA A 755 -10.34 46.35 -3.61
C ALA A 755 -9.29 46.44 -2.48
N ARG A 756 -9.39 45.53 -1.50
CA ARG A 756 -8.33 45.29 -0.52
C ARG A 756 -7.01 44.98 -1.26
N PRO A 757 -5.86 45.49 -0.79
CA PRO A 757 -4.59 45.24 -1.45
C PRO A 757 -4.27 43.74 -1.45
N ALA A 758 -3.82 43.22 -2.59
CA ALA A 758 -3.27 41.87 -2.72
C ALA A 758 -2.17 41.66 -1.66
N GLY A 759 -2.29 40.59 -0.87
CA GLY A 759 -1.35 40.28 0.21
C GLY A 759 0.09 40.15 -0.32
N ARG A 760 1.03 40.74 0.43
CA ARG A 760 2.49 40.62 0.21
C ARG A 760 2.98 39.25 0.67
N HIS A 761 2.69 38.21 -0.10
CA HIS A 761 3.14 36.85 0.23
C HIS A 761 4.50 36.55 -0.41
N ALA A 762 5.45 36.06 0.39
CA ALA A 762 6.75 35.64 -0.09
C ALA A 762 6.61 34.39 -0.98
N ALA A 763 7.24 34.38 -2.16
CA ALA A 763 7.17 33.25 -3.08
C ALA A 763 8.35 32.29 -2.86
N VAL A 764 8.08 30.99 -2.86
CA VAL A 764 9.07 29.92 -2.70
C VAL A 764 9.25 29.21 -4.03
N TYR A 765 10.50 29.01 -4.44
CA TYR A 765 10.88 28.28 -5.63
C TYR A 765 11.86 27.17 -5.28
N VAL A 766 11.94 26.16 -6.13
CA VAL A 766 13.00 25.15 -6.13
C VAL A 766 13.70 25.23 -7.47
N ALA A 767 15.05 25.22 -7.47
CA ALA A 767 15.83 25.15 -8.70
C ALA A 767 16.79 23.96 -8.69
N ALA A 768 16.90 23.30 -9.83
CA ALA A 768 17.87 22.23 -10.07
C ALA A 768 19.14 22.80 -10.70
N MET A 769 20.28 22.55 -10.07
CA MET A 769 21.57 23.07 -10.48
C MET A 769 22.61 21.96 -10.53
N PRO A 770 23.56 21.99 -11.49
CA PRO A 770 24.65 21.04 -11.50
C PRO A 770 25.54 21.25 -10.27
N LEU A 771 26.01 20.16 -9.68
CA LEU A 771 27.06 20.22 -8.66
C LEU A 771 28.34 20.79 -9.26
N ARG A 772 29.09 21.59 -8.48
CA ARG A 772 30.42 22.03 -8.90
C ARG A 772 31.32 20.80 -9.01
N GLY A 773 31.96 20.63 -10.16
CA GLY A 773 32.84 19.50 -10.42
C GLY A 773 34.22 19.65 -9.72
N PRO A 774 34.89 18.53 -9.43
CA PRO A 774 36.25 18.52 -8.90
C PRO A 774 37.24 19.14 -9.88
N LYS A 775 38.29 19.78 -9.37
CA LYS A 775 39.40 20.31 -10.17
C LYS A 775 40.45 19.23 -10.44
N GLY A 776 41.20 19.36 -11.54
CA GLY A 776 42.32 18.47 -11.84
C GLY A 776 41.86 17.08 -12.33
N PRO A 777 42.58 15.98 -12.01
CA PRO A 777 42.29 14.65 -12.58
C PRO A 777 40.87 14.13 -12.35
N GLY A 778 40.23 14.52 -11.24
CA GLY A 778 38.83 14.18 -10.95
C GLY A 778 37.84 14.81 -11.95
N GLN A 779 38.19 15.94 -12.58
CA GLN A 779 37.37 16.60 -13.60
C GLN A 779 37.17 15.71 -14.83
N ALA A 780 38.23 15.03 -15.27
CA ALA A 780 38.17 14.14 -16.43
C ALA A 780 37.26 12.94 -16.17
N MET A 781 37.28 12.39 -14.95
CA MET A 781 36.41 11.29 -14.54
C MET A 781 34.94 11.71 -14.49
N MET A 782 34.64 12.86 -13.89
CA MET A 782 33.27 13.39 -13.84
C MET A 782 32.76 13.78 -15.23
N SER A 783 33.58 14.41 -16.07
CA SER A 783 33.22 14.75 -17.45
C SER A 783 32.98 13.51 -18.33
N ALA A 784 33.71 12.42 -18.11
CA ALA A 784 33.45 11.14 -18.77
C ALA A 784 32.11 10.54 -18.35
N VAL A 785 31.76 10.59 -17.07
CA VAL A 785 30.46 10.10 -16.56
C VAL A 785 29.29 10.96 -17.07
N TYR A 786 29.44 12.28 -17.12
CA TYR A 786 28.43 13.20 -17.69
C TYR A 786 28.22 12.99 -19.20
N SER A 787 29.29 12.81 -19.97
CA SER A 787 29.21 12.65 -21.44
C SER A 787 28.62 11.31 -21.88
N LEU A 788 28.61 10.30 -20.99
CA LEU A 788 27.98 9.01 -21.21
C LEU A 788 26.48 9.00 -20.87
N GLY A 789 25.90 10.10 -20.39
CA GLY A 789 24.48 10.20 -20.04
C GLY A 789 24.04 9.28 -18.89
N LEU A 790 25.01 8.75 -18.13
CA LEU A 790 24.77 7.75 -17.10
C LEU A 790 24.23 8.36 -15.79
N TRP A 791 24.31 9.69 -15.63
CA TRP A 791 24.08 10.39 -14.36
C TRP A 791 23.47 11.79 -14.58
N ASP A 792 22.37 12.11 -13.90
CA ASP A 792 21.80 13.45 -13.79
C ASP A 792 22.17 14.05 -12.42
N LEU A 793 23.41 14.53 -12.30
CA LEU A 793 23.98 15.12 -11.07
C LEU A 793 23.39 16.52 -10.80
N GLN A 794 22.09 16.55 -10.56
CA GLN A 794 21.35 17.74 -10.19
C GLN A 794 21.23 17.77 -8.67
N HIS A 795 21.69 18.86 -8.08
CA HIS A 795 21.38 19.22 -6.72
C HIS A 795 20.29 20.29 -6.73
N PHE A 796 19.38 20.22 -5.77
CA PHE A 796 18.22 21.10 -5.69
C PHE A 796 18.45 22.15 -4.62
N MET A 797 18.15 23.41 -4.92
CA MET A 797 18.21 24.52 -3.97
C MET A 797 16.84 25.17 -3.81
N VAL A 798 16.56 25.72 -2.62
CA VAL A 798 15.33 26.48 -2.36
C VAL A 798 15.62 27.96 -2.52
N LEU A 799 14.79 28.66 -3.29
CA LEU A 799 14.81 30.12 -3.40
C LEU A 799 13.58 30.73 -2.75
N LEU A 800 13.80 31.68 -1.86
CA LEU A 800 12.76 32.49 -1.26
C LEU A 800 12.82 33.90 -1.82
N ARG A 801 11.72 34.37 -2.38
CA ARG A 801 11.54 35.75 -2.83
C ARG A 801 10.60 36.48 -1.85
N PRO A 802 11.15 37.19 -0.85
CA PRO A 802 10.37 37.78 0.25
C PRO A 802 9.54 39.00 -0.17
N ASP A 803 9.92 39.70 -1.24
CA ASP A 803 9.19 40.85 -1.78
C ASP A 803 8.91 40.65 -3.28
N PRO A 804 7.64 40.51 -3.70
CA PRO A 804 7.27 40.39 -5.12
C PRO A 804 7.70 41.59 -5.97
N ALA A 805 7.89 42.76 -5.37
CA ALA A 805 8.36 43.97 -6.05
C ALA A 805 9.88 44.02 -6.25
N ARG A 806 10.64 43.12 -5.61
CA ARG A 806 12.10 42.98 -5.78
C ARG A 806 12.44 41.79 -6.66
N THR A 807 13.49 41.91 -7.46
CA THR A 807 13.98 40.81 -8.29
C THR A 807 14.83 39.81 -7.49
N GLN A 808 15.41 40.23 -6.38
CA GLN A 808 16.36 39.43 -5.60
C GLN A 808 15.69 38.27 -4.86
N ALA A 809 16.38 37.13 -4.81
CA ALA A 809 15.94 35.94 -4.10
C ALA A 809 17.02 35.47 -3.11
N LEU A 810 16.61 34.99 -1.95
CA LEU A 810 17.46 34.30 -0.98
C LEU A 810 17.50 32.82 -1.33
N VAL A 811 18.69 32.23 -1.29
CA VAL A 811 18.91 30.83 -1.64
C VAL A 811 19.42 30.08 -0.43
N PHE A 812 18.80 28.94 -0.18
CA PHE A 812 19.22 27.94 0.79
C PHE A 812 19.70 26.71 0.01
N ASP A 813 21.00 26.41 0.14
CA ASP A 813 21.73 25.52 -0.76
C ASP A 813 22.53 24.49 0.05
N PHE A 814 22.11 23.23 0.04
CA PHE A 814 22.75 22.16 0.80
C PHE A 814 23.68 21.30 -0.05
N GLN A 815 24.97 21.56 0.03
CA GLN A 815 25.96 20.94 -0.86
C GLN A 815 27.08 20.27 -0.05
N PRO A 816 27.94 19.44 -0.68
CA PRO A 816 29.14 18.94 -0.03
C PRO A 816 29.95 20.11 0.56
N ARG A 817 30.56 19.90 1.72
CA ARG A 817 31.40 20.91 2.38
C ARG A 817 32.53 21.37 1.45
N ASP A 818 33.16 20.41 0.78
CA ASP A 818 34.12 20.63 -0.30
C ASP A 818 33.67 19.91 -1.58
N PRO A 819 32.90 20.57 -2.46
CA PRO A 819 32.37 19.94 -3.67
C PRO A 819 33.43 19.72 -4.74
N GLU A 820 34.61 20.32 -4.61
CA GLU A 820 35.69 20.19 -5.60
C GLU A 820 36.70 19.08 -5.23
N ASP A 821 36.51 18.40 -4.10
CA ASP A 821 37.36 17.33 -3.62
C ASP A 821 37.10 16.00 -4.36
N VAL A 822 38.18 15.23 -4.58
CA VAL A 822 38.13 13.95 -5.30
C VAL A 822 37.41 12.88 -4.47
N LEU A 823 37.54 12.90 -3.14
CA LEU A 823 36.81 11.96 -2.27
C LEU A 823 35.31 12.29 -2.23
N ALA A 824 34.95 13.58 -2.30
CA ALA A 824 33.55 13.98 -2.48
C ALA A 824 32.98 13.43 -3.79
N ALA A 825 33.73 13.53 -4.90
CA ALA A 825 33.31 12.95 -6.18
C ALA A 825 33.13 11.42 -6.10
N PHE A 826 34.06 10.70 -5.46
CA PHE A 826 33.94 9.25 -5.26
C PHE A 826 32.75 8.84 -4.39
N ALA A 827 32.50 9.58 -3.32
CA ALA A 827 31.39 9.31 -2.43
C ALA A 827 30.04 9.64 -3.08
N VAL A 828 29.97 10.68 -3.91
CA VAL A 828 28.81 10.95 -4.79
C VAL A 828 28.58 9.78 -5.76
N MET A 829 29.64 9.27 -6.40
CA MET A 829 29.56 8.13 -7.32
C MET A 829 29.11 6.82 -6.67
N SER A 830 29.45 6.63 -5.39
CA SER A 830 29.10 5.42 -4.62
C SER A 830 27.84 5.57 -3.76
N GLN A 831 27.14 6.72 -3.84
CA GLN A 831 26.02 7.08 -2.96
C GLN A 831 26.35 6.95 -1.47
N SER A 832 27.60 7.22 -1.10
CA SER A 832 28.09 7.19 0.27
C SER A 832 27.87 8.53 0.97
N LYS A 833 27.85 8.51 2.32
CA LYS A 833 27.76 9.73 3.12
C LYS A 833 29.00 10.61 2.95
N ILE A 834 28.79 11.92 2.82
CA ILE A 834 29.83 12.97 2.81
C ILE A 834 29.47 14.12 3.73
N PRO A 835 30.45 14.83 4.29
CA PRO A 835 30.18 16.06 5.03
C PRO A 835 29.48 17.09 4.13
N GLY A 836 28.27 17.48 4.49
CA GLY A 836 27.47 18.52 3.85
C GLY A 836 27.51 19.85 4.61
N VAL A 837 27.13 20.93 3.92
CA VAL A 837 26.94 22.26 4.51
C VAL A 837 25.75 22.96 3.86
N VAL A 838 24.87 23.55 4.67
CA VAL A 838 23.82 24.44 4.17
C VAL A 838 24.39 25.84 4.04
N ARG A 839 24.33 26.42 2.84
CA ARG A 839 24.78 27.78 2.56
C ARG A 839 23.59 28.67 2.26
N ARG A 840 23.56 29.83 2.89
CA ARG A 840 22.66 30.93 2.55
C ARG A 840 23.38 31.94 1.65
N ARG A 841 22.76 32.30 0.53
CA ARG A 841 23.28 33.33 -0.39
C ARG A 841 22.15 34.12 -1.04
N THR A 842 22.48 35.27 -1.63
CA THR A 842 21.51 36.08 -2.39
C THR A 842 21.75 35.92 -3.89
N LEU A 843 20.69 35.73 -4.66
CA LEU A 843 20.70 35.83 -6.11
C LEU A 843 20.04 37.13 -6.58
N PRO A 844 20.58 37.77 -7.62
CA PRO A 844 20.01 39.01 -8.15
C PRO A 844 18.63 38.81 -8.80
N ARG A 845 18.34 37.59 -9.28
CA ARG A 845 17.08 37.17 -9.88
C ARG A 845 16.83 35.67 -9.65
N VAL A 846 15.56 35.27 -9.57
CA VAL A 846 15.15 33.85 -9.65
C VAL A 846 15.52 33.31 -11.05
N PRO A 847 16.15 32.14 -11.16
CA PRO A 847 16.50 31.54 -12.46
C PRO A 847 15.26 31.32 -13.35
N GLU A 848 15.42 31.53 -14.66
CA GLU A 848 14.34 31.36 -15.64
C GLU A 848 14.23 29.92 -16.17
N THR A 849 15.25 29.09 -15.94
CA THR A 849 15.29 27.69 -16.38
C THR A 849 15.59 26.76 -15.21
N ARG A 850 15.07 25.54 -15.26
CA ARG A 850 15.19 24.52 -14.19
C ARG A 850 14.82 25.06 -12.80
N CYS A 851 13.82 25.94 -12.74
CA CYS A 851 13.36 26.58 -11.53
C CYS A 851 11.83 26.64 -11.54
N TRP A 852 11.21 26.17 -10.47
CA TRP A 852 9.76 25.96 -10.38
C TRP A 852 9.22 26.71 -9.16
N LEU A 853 8.10 27.42 -9.33
CA LEU A 853 7.37 28.03 -8.20
C LEU A 853 6.70 26.91 -7.41
N VAL A 854 7.06 26.79 -6.15
CA VAL A 854 6.57 25.75 -5.25
C VAL A 854 5.40 26.24 -4.41
N GLY A 855 5.32 27.54 -4.08
CA GLY A 855 4.20 28.08 -3.30
C GLY A 855 4.44 29.49 -2.78
N HIS A 856 3.56 29.94 -1.88
CA HIS A 856 3.64 31.26 -1.25
C HIS A 856 3.44 31.17 0.27
N CYS A 857 4.34 31.78 1.05
CA CYS A 857 4.25 31.81 2.50
C CYS A 857 3.13 32.74 3.00
N ASN A 858 2.44 32.33 4.06
CA ASN A 858 1.54 33.13 4.89
C ASN A 858 2.39 33.97 5.84
N GLY A 859 2.11 35.27 5.91
CA GLY A 859 2.94 36.25 6.62
C GLY A 859 3.76 37.13 5.67
N ASP A 860 4.41 38.15 6.24
CA ASP A 860 5.25 39.07 5.47
C ASP A 860 6.61 38.43 5.10
N GLY A 861 7.35 39.13 4.24
CA GLY A 861 8.64 38.66 3.73
C GLY A 861 9.68 38.38 4.81
N ASP A 862 9.67 39.13 5.92
CA ASP A 862 10.65 38.98 6.99
C ASP A 862 10.35 37.75 7.86
N ALA A 863 9.07 37.47 8.13
CA ALA A 863 8.64 36.25 8.80
C ALA A 863 9.01 34.98 7.98
N ALA A 864 8.83 35.04 6.65
CA ALA A 864 9.19 33.95 5.76
C ALA A 864 10.71 33.67 5.75
N VAL A 865 11.53 34.72 5.79
CA VAL A 865 13.00 34.59 5.87
C VAL A 865 13.42 33.96 7.19
N HIS A 866 12.87 34.43 8.31
CA HIS A 866 13.17 33.86 9.63
C HIS A 866 12.75 32.40 9.76
N ALA A 867 11.64 31.99 9.14
CA ALA A 867 11.21 30.59 9.12
C ALA A 867 12.18 29.71 8.32
N ALA A 868 12.61 30.18 7.13
CA ALA A 868 13.55 29.46 6.30
C ALA A 868 14.94 29.31 6.96
N ASP A 869 15.43 30.36 7.64
CA ASP A 869 16.68 30.30 8.41
C ASP A 869 16.63 29.23 9.50
N ARG A 870 15.60 29.26 10.38
CA ARG A 870 15.44 28.25 11.45
C ARG A 870 15.29 26.82 10.93
N PHE A 871 14.64 26.67 9.77
CA PHE A 871 14.50 25.36 9.14
C PHE A 871 15.84 24.82 8.66
N SER A 872 16.66 25.67 8.02
CA SER A 872 17.97 25.29 7.49
C SER A 872 18.98 24.84 8.56
N GLU A 873 18.85 25.33 9.79
CA GLU A 873 19.71 24.96 10.93
C GLU A 873 19.52 23.51 11.42
N ARG A 874 18.42 22.84 11.02
CA ARG A 874 18.09 21.48 11.48
C ARG A 874 18.55 20.37 10.56
N TRP A 875 19.21 20.70 9.45
CA TRP A 875 19.57 19.73 8.42
C TRP A 875 20.73 18.85 8.89
N PRO A 876 20.65 17.51 8.76
CA PRO A 876 21.77 16.63 9.03
C PRO A 876 22.99 17.02 8.19
N THR A 877 24.18 16.98 8.77
CA THR A 877 25.43 17.30 8.06
C THR A 877 26.05 16.10 7.33
N ASP A 878 25.44 14.92 7.43
CA ASP A 878 25.78 13.72 6.64
C ASP A 878 25.00 13.74 5.31
N LEU A 879 25.52 14.42 4.30
CA LEU A 879 24.91 14.53 2.97
C LEU A 879 25.08 13.22 2.18
N VAL A 880 24.03 12.79 1.49
CA VAL A 880 24.10 11.82 0.39
C VAL A 880 23.45 12.49 -0.81
N VAL A 881 24.23 12.80 -1.84
CA VAL A 881 23.76 13.56 -3.01
C VAL A 881 22.64 12.80 -3.72
N GLY A 882 21.53 13.49 -4.01
CA GLY A 882 20.33 12.92 -4.63
C GLY A 882 19.42 12.11 -3.69
N ARG A 883 19.79 11.98 -2.40
CA ARG A 883 18.98 11.35 -1.34
C ARG A 883 18.69 12.25 -0.13
N HIS A 884 19.55 13.24 0.11
CA HIS A 884 19.42 14.21 1.18
C HIS A 884 19.43 15.62 0.57
N ASP A 885 18.58 15.88 -0.42
CA ASP A 885 18.49 17.21 -1.02
C ASP A 885 17.32 18.02 -0.46
N CYS A 886 17.19 19.27 -0.92
CA CYS A 886 16.19 20.17 -0.38
C CYS A 886 14.75 19.64 -0.49
N ARG A 887 14.45 18.79 -1.48
CA ARG A 887 13.12 18.20 -1.70
C ARG A 887 12.75 17.22 -0.58
N ASP A 888 13.72 16.45 -0.11
CA ASP A 888 13.52 15.45 0.95
C ASP A 888 13.19 16.14 2.27
N TYR A 889 13.90 17.23 2.60
CA TYR A 889 13.68 17.94 3.85
C TYR A 889 12.46 18.89 3.83
N THR A 890 12.06 19.42 2.68
CA THR A 890 10.83 20.23 2.57
C THR A 890 9.54 19.40 2.67
N ASN A 891 9.63 18.08 2.46
CA ASN A 891 8.50 17.16 2.57
C ASN A 891 8.36 16.52 3.97
N ASP A 892 9.44 16.46 4.76
CA ASP A 892 9.49 15.64 5.98
C ASP A 892 9.22 16.36 7.32
N GLN A 893 9.06 17.70 7.42
CA GLN A 893 8.67 18.33 8.71
C GLN A 893 7.83 19.64 8.65
N PRO A 894 7.02 19.93 9.72
CA PRO A 894 5.91 20.91 9.69
C PRO A 894 6.21 22.43 9.64
N PRO A 895 7.35 22.99 10.11
CA PRO A 895 7.38 24.43 10.45
C PRO A 895 7.39 25.38 9.24
N MET A 896 7.48 24.86 8.02
CA MET A 896 7.29 25.65 6.79
C MET A 896 5.88 25.48 6.18
N MET A 897 5.16 24.39 6.53
CA MET A 897 3.84 24.05 5.99
C MET A 897 2.67 24.73 6.71
N ASP A 898 2.84 25.14 7.97
CA ASP A 898 1.79 25.87 8.73
C ASP A 898 1.41 27.23 8.10
N ASN A 899 2.18 27.68 7.10
CA ASN A 899 2.00 28.94 6.40
C ASN A 899 1.81 28.78 4.88
N LEU A 900 1.38 27.65 4.34
CA LEU A 900 0.97 27.57 2.92
C LEU A 900 -0.56 27.42 2.82
N PRO A 901 -1.27 28.15 1.92
CA PRO A 901 -2.68 27.90 1.69
C PRO A 901 -2.89 26.48 1.13
N SER A 902 -3.99 25.84 1.52
CA SER A 902 -4.38 24.45 1.23
C SER A 902 -4.54 24.08 -0.27
N SER A 903 -4.22 25.00 -1.17
CA SER A 903 -4.26 24.82 -2.63
C SER A 903 -2.90 24.56 -3.27
N VAL A 904 -1.82 24.39 -2.50
CA VAL A 904 -0.47 24.17 -3.03
C VAL A 904 0.19 22.96 -2.37
N TRP A 905 0.00 21.79 -2.99
CA TRP A 905 0.77 20.58 -2.70
C TRP A 905 2.02 20.60 -3.59
N ILE A 906 3.19 20.45 -2.99
CA ILE A 906 4.47 20.38 -3.72
C ILE A 906 4.37 19.26 -4.76
N VAL A 907 4.71 19.62 -5.99
CA VAL A 907 4.60 18.80 -7.20
C VAL A 907 5.24 17.42 -6.97
N ASN A 908 4.41 16.39 -7.19
CA ASN A 908 4.74 14.97 -7.10
C ASN A 908 6.05 14.66 -7.87
N ARG A 909 6.90 13.78 -7.34
CA ARG A 909 8.20 13.38 -7.93
C ARG A 909 8.07 12.96 -9.40
N GLU A 910 6.94 12.36 -9.76
CA GLU A 910 6.59 11.93 -11.13
C GLU A 910 6.31 13.07 -12.11
N LEU A 911 5.76 14.21 -11.65
CA LEU A 911 5.38 15.34 -12.51
C LEU A 911 6.60 16.18 -12.95
N LEU A 912 7.61 16.31 -12.09
CA LEU A 912 8.86 17.00 -12.42
C LEU A 912 9.75 16.17 -13.38
N GLU A 913 9.78 14.85 -13.23
CA GLU A 913 10.50 13.96 -14.16
C GLU A 913 9.84 13.89 -15.55
N THR A 914 8.51 14.00 -15.63
CA THR A 914 7.80 14.10 -16.91
C THR A 914 7.99 15.46 -17.58
N GLU A 915 7.95 16.58 -16.84
CA GLU A 915 8.21 17.92 -17.42
C GLU A 915 9.68 18.10 -17.83
N THR A 916 10.64 17.51 -17.13
CA THR A 916 12.07 17.56 -17.54
C THR A 916 12.28 16.76 -18.84
N LYS A 917 11.57 15.64 -19.02
CA LYS A 917 11.56 14.89 -20.29
C LYS A 917 10.86 15.66 -21.43
N LEU A 918 9.77 16.37 -21.14
CA LEU A 918 9.04 17.19 -22.11
C LEU A 918 9.80 18.46 -22.53
N ALA A 919 10.49 19.14 -21.62
CA ALA A 919 11.32 20.31 -21.93
C ALA A 919 12.59 19.95 -22.73
N THR A 920 13.12 18.73 -22.52
CA THR A 920 14.21 18.18 -23.35
C THR A 920 13.70 17.85 -24.77
N LEU A 921 12.43 17.47 -24.91
CA LEU A 921 11.78 17.26 -26.20
C LEU A 921 11.58 18.58 -26.98
N ASP A 922 11.16 19.65 -26.31
CA ASP A 922 10.89 20.96 -26.96
C ASP A 922 12.17 21.70 -27.38
N HIS A 923 13.33 21.37 -26.79
CA HIS A 923 14.64 21.87 -27.23
C HIS A 923 15.29 21.02 -28.33
N ILE A 924 14.79 19.80 -28.59
CA ILE A 924 15.21 18.94 -29.71
C ILE A 924 14.28 19.11 -30.93
N ILE A 925 13.07 19.65 -30.73
CA ILE A 925 12.09 19.93 -31.79
C ILE A 925 12.16 21.39 -32.29
N ARG A 926 12.91 22.28 -31.64
CA ARG A 926 13.32 23.61 -32.15
C ARG A 926 14.80 23.64 -32.45
#